data_AF-A0A560RDY2-F1
#
_entry.id   AF-A0A560RDY2-F1
#
_cell.length_a   1.000
_cell.length_b   1.000
_cell.length_c   1.000
_cell.angle_alpha   90.00
_cell.angle_beta   90.00
_cell.angle_gamma   90.00
#
_symmetry.space_group_name_H-M   'P 1'
#
loop_
_entity.id
_entity.type
_entity.pdbx_description
1 polymer ?
#
loop_
_entity_poly.entity_id
_entity_poly.type
_entity_poly.pdbx_seq_one_letter_code
_entity_poly.pdbx_strand_id
1 'polypeptide(L)'
;MAAARWIDAHTPTLSVVDSRGLAVRNVAYCRHPLNPSLEIRITRNRFDPAGRLFASWDPRLWGTKPNLENTFDLQGRALLVKSVDAGWQLSLLDQAETTCSFWDGRGSQRHTEFDELQRPITVTEQMAGEPARVSDRFTYGAGGDELAIHNQCGQLIRHDHPVGSRRLCEYGVGGLLLSERLRFLRDLEPPDWSSAFAEAGLEDEMFETTQQYGPLGAMHRQTDAMDNVRSFAYDRAGQLLDVRLKLSGSLEEPRLLVSDIRYDALGRGVSERAGNGASTRARYAEENGRLLQLQSCDADGQTLQDFNYAYDPVGNITSIEDQAQLTRYFNNQRIDPVCCYAYDSLYQLIEATGSEVSQPSYGPALPSWQTTPLDPGRLRNYIQTFNYDAAGNLQTRHHSGTETFEMFTSPDSNRSVADKECLADGFDANGNQLELLRGQKMSWDIRNQLSRVTLVRREDGPDDTECYCYDSPGHRLRKVRLTQAASRTLRAEVRYLPGVEIHRDAATGEERHVISVEAGRSQVRALHWVTKWPRDVRNDQLRFCLSNHLNSSTLELDERGAVLSREVYYAFGGTALWAGASETEGKYKTIRYSGKERDATGLYYYGYRCYAPWLQRWVSPDPAGFVDGLNVFMMTFNNPINWVDSLGKNAVPTIAHFYWDGGNIPSLFLRNILMFKNLNSEYQVHVWTHKDSYIFDTLDDMKEGMDPVDRELAYREGHALNIASPQELFRELAEVYAGAAHIEGIYSRESNGPYKNLAAASDVVELAATYVKGGVYMDVDIAVAGPIGRLNAINGFLAHIEGPMTSNAVIAAIPESSIGEQLLDRVLYEYSDESAARFGRENFGWSQKRSAAEEGMFNRLKLTLFMSGPAMIAEFVQGRINGPAIDTSQYAVSSGMFFGNAARPEGQQLEERDMSSMLFGGYRRNIDEGGAWVKVTPGRRASVA
;
A
#
# COMPACT_ATOMS: atom_id res chain seq x y z
N MET A 1 -33.87 -14.74 10.28
CA MET A 1 -33.01 -14.02 11.25
C MET A 1 -32.33 -14.91 12.31
N ALA A 2 -32.63 -16.22 12.46
CA ALA A 2 -31.95 -17.08 13.45
C ALA A 2 -30.63 -17.73 12.98
N ALA A 3 -30.31 -17.70 11.67
CA ALA A 3 -29.16 -18.40 11.10
C ALA A 3 -27.82 -17.63 11.18
N ALA A 4 -27.83 -16.30 11.33
CA ALA A 4 -26.61 -15.48 11.34
C ALA A 4 -25.77 -15.63 12.62
N ARG A 5 -26.34 -16.16 13.73
CA ARG A 5 -25.64 -16.26 15.03
C ARG A 5 -24.58 -17.37 15.13
N TRP A 6 -24.30 -18.09 14.04
CA TRP A 6 -23.54 -19.35 14.11
C TRP A 6 -22.37 -19.44 13.14
N ILE A 7 -22.08 -18.46 12.27
CA ILE A 7 -21.01 -18.66 11.27
C ILE A 7 -19.61 -18.60 11.89
N ASP A 8 -19.37 -17.63 12.77
CA ASP A 8 -18.07 -17.43 13.45
C ASP A 8 -17.90 -18.30 14.71
N ALA A 9 -18.94 -19.03 15.09
CA ALA A 9 -18.87 -19.92 16.24
C ALA A 9 -17.97 -21.12 15.95
N HIS A 10 -16.95 -21.35 16.77
CA HIS A 10 -16.00 -22.47 16.60
C HIS A 10 -15.25 -22.46 15.25
N THR A 11 -14.93 -21.27 14.72
CA THR A 11 -14.06 -21.10 13.55
C THR A 11 -12.78 -20.32 13.86
N PRO A 12 -11.98 -20.74 14.88
CA PRO A 12 -10.74 -20.05 15.20
C PRO A 12 -9.67 -20.27 14.11
N THR A 13 -8.70 -19.37 14.00
CA THR A 13 -7.45 -19.66 13.28
C THR A 13 -6.45 -20.26 14.26
N LEU A 14 -5.84 -21.40 13.92
CA LEU A 14 -4.86 -22.09 14.77
C LEU A 14 -3.52 -22.20 14.05
N SER A 15 -2.42 -21.97 14.78
CA SER A 15 -1.06 -22.29 14.34
C SER A 15 -0.57 -23.53 15.09
N VAL A 16 -0.09 -24.53 14.34
CA VAL A 16 0.48 -25.76 14.89
C VAL A 16 1.98 -25.71 14.69
N VAL A 17 2.73 -25.79 15.79
CA VAL A 17 4.19 -25.74 15.80
C VAL A 17 4.82 -27.12 15.96
N ASP A 18 6.02 -27.31 15.42
CA ASP A 18 6.85 -28.48 15.72
C ASP A 18 7.69 -28.28 17.00
N SER A 19 8.57 -29.24 17.33
CA SER A 19 9.41 -29.16 18.54
C SER A 19 10.48 -28.05 18.49
N ARG A 20 10.63 -27.35 17.37
CA ARG A 20 11.54 -26.20 17.20
C ARG A 20 10.82 -24.86 17.38
N GLY A 21 9.48 -24.86 17.45
CA GLY A 21 8.65 -23.65 17.48
C GLY A 21 8.17 -23.21 16.10
N LEU A 22 8.54 -23.94 15.03
CA LEU A 22 8.22 -23.57 13.66
C LEU A 22 6.76 -23.91 13.31
N ALA A 23 6.02 -22.95 12.75
CA ALA A 23 4.62 -23.09 12.35
C ALA A 23 4.45 -24.02 11.13
N VAL A 24 4.41 -25.33 11.38
CA VAL A 24 4.28 -26.37 10.35
C VAL A 24 2.87 -26.48 9.77
N ARG A 25 1.84 -25.96 10.45
CA ARG A 25 0.48 -25.87 9.89
C ARG A 25 -0.24 -24.61 10.35
N ASN A 26 -0.96 -23.98 9.44
CA ASN A 26 -1.99 -23.01 9.77
C ASN A 26 -3.35 -23.63 9.44
N VAL A 27 -4.22 -23.74 10.44
CA VAL A 27 -5.53 -24.36 10.34
C VAL A 27 -6.59 -23.28 10.44
N ALA A 28 -7.41 -23.18 9.39
CA ALA A 28 -8.59 -22.33 9.35
C ALA A 28 -9.84 -23.23 9.21
N TYR A 29 -10.96 -22.78 9.77
CA TYR A 29 -12.22 -23.50 9.67
C TYR A 29 -13.20 -22.65 8.87
N CYS A 30 -13.57 -23.12 7.68
CA CYS A 30 -14.50 -22.46 6.80
C CYS A 30 -15.91 -23.02 7.02
N ARG A 31 -16.88 -22.13 7.20
CA ARG A 31 -18.31 -22.44 7.23
C ARG A 31 -19.03 -21.45 6.34
N HIS A 32 -19.82 -21.96 5.41
CA HIS A 32 -20.71 -21.16 4.57
C HIS A 32 -22.08 -21.02 5.27
N PRO A 33 -22.77 -19.87 5.25
CA PRO A 33 -24.03 -19.70 6.00
C PRO A 33 -25.15 -20.63 5.51
N LEU A 34 -25.12 -21.00 4.23
CA LEU A 34 -26.06 -21.96 3.63
C LEU A 34 -25.63 -23.43 3.78
N ASN A 35 -24.44 -23.70 4.32
CA ASN A 35 -23.95 -25.06 4.56
C ASN A 35 -23.44 -25.21 6.01
N PRO A 36 -24.15 -25.92 6.89
CA PRO A 36 -23.77 -26.06 8.29
C PRO A 36 -22.48 -26.88 8.50
N SER A 37 -21.97 -27.60 7.50
CA SER A 37 -20.74 -28.40 7.65
C SER A 37 -19.51 -27.51 7.76
N LEU A 38 -18.70 -27.76 8.78
CA LEU A 38 -17.40 -27.12 8.96
C LEU A 38 -16.36 -27.79 8.06
N GLU A 39 -15.74 -27.03 7.16
CA GLU A 39 -14.61 -27.45 6.35
C GLU A 39 -13.30 -27.04 7.04
N ILE A 40 -12.36 -27.99 7.21
CA ILE A 40 -11.05 -27.72 7.79
C ILE A 40 -10.06 -27.44 6.66
N ARG A 41 -9.54 -26.21 6.58
CA ARG A 41 -8.56 -25.77 5.60
C ARG A 41 -7.19 -25.68 6.25
N ILE A 42 -6.25 -26.53 5.82
CA ILE A 42 -4.93 -26.65 6.44
C ILE A 42 -3.84 -26.27 5.44
N THR A 43 -3.25 -25.10 5.63
CA THR A 43 -1.99 -24.73 4.99
C THR A 43 -0.86 -25.44 5.71
N ARG A 44 0.10 -26.01 4.97
CA ARG A 44 1.19 -26.80 5.53
C ARG A 44 2.54 -26.26 5.10
N ASN A 45 3.44 -26.14 6.05
CA ASN A 45 4.79 -25.67 5.86
C ASN A 45 5.78 -26.77 6.21
N ARG A 46 6.83 -26.90 5.41
CA ARG A 46 7.95 -27.78 5.64
C ARG A 46 9.21 -26.95 5.75
N PHE A 47 9.90 -27.11 6.87
CA PHE A 47 11.17 -26.48 7.13
C PHE A 47 12.31 -27.49 6.98
N ASP A 48 13.46 -27.04 6.50
CA ASP A 48 14.68 -27.86 6.44
C ASP A 48 15.30 -28.04 7.86
N PRO A 49 16.39 -28.82 8.02
CA PRO A 49 17.04 -28.98 9.32
C PRO A 49 17.57 -27.68 9.95
N ALA A 50 17.83 -26.65 9.14
CA ALA A 50 18.30 -25.33 9.59
C ALA A 50 17.15 -24.37 9.95
N GLY A 51 15.90 -24.81 9.85
CA GLY A 51 14.71 -24.01 10.23
C GLY A 51 14.17 -23.13 9.10
N ARG A 52 14.70 -23.24 7.87
CA ARG A 52 14.29 -22.40 6.74
C ARG A 52 13.08 -22.98 6.02
N LEU A 53 12.16 -22.13 5.56
CA LEU A 53 10.93 -22.56 4.87
C LEU A 53 11.25 -23.15 3.49
N PHE A 54 11.43 -24.47 3.46
CA PHE A 54 11.75 -25.22 2.25
C PHE A 54 10.55 -25.38 1.32
N ALA A 55 9.35 -25.65 1.85
CA ALA A 55 8.18 -25.82 1.01
C ALA A 55 6.86 -25.46 1.72
N SER A 56 5.88 -24.97 0.97
CA SER A 56 4.54 -24.64 1.50
C SER A 56 3.43 -25.11 0.56
N TRP A 57 2.34 -25.62 1.14
CA TRP A 57 1.15 -26.10 0.45
C TRP A 57 -0.09 -25.40 0.98
N ASP A 58 -0.95 -24.96 0.07
CA ASP A 58 -2.31 -24.55 0.37
C ASP A 58 -3.17 -25.79 0.71
N PRO A 59 -4.39 -25.59 1.26
CA PRO A 59 -5.26 -26.70 1.63
C PRO A 59 -5.64 -27.64 0.48
N ARG A 60 -5.63 -27.15 -0.78
CA ARG A 60 -6.09 -27.87 -1.97
C ARG A 60 -4.98 -28.70 -2.61
N LEU A 61 -3.75 -28.21 -2.64
CA LEU A 61 -2.62 -28.85 -3.31
C LEU A 61 -1.88 -29.88 -2.43
N TRP A 62 -2.26 -30.03 -1.16
CA TRP A 62 -1.66 -31.02 -0.29
C TRP A 62 -1.76 -32.44 -0.86
N GLY A 63 -0.62 -33.14 -0.92
CA GLY A 63 -0.49 -34.46 -1.56
C GLY A 63 0.01 -34.40 -3.01
N THR A 64 0.20 -33.20 -3.56
CA THR A 64 0.80 -32.93 -4.87
C THR A 64 2.07 -32.07 -4.74
N LYS A 65 2.44 -31.31 -5.77
CA LYS A 65 3.57 -30.36 -5.71
C LYS A 65 3.25 -29.19 -4.76
N PRO A 66 4.24 -28.69 -3.99
CA PRO A 66 4.04 -27.51 -3.15
C PRO A 66 3.73 -26.27 -3.98
N ASN A 67 2.96 -25.35 -3.41
CA ASN A 67 2.74 -24.02 -4.00
C ASN A 67 4.07 -23.28 -4.18
N LEU A 68 4.93 -23.40 -3.17
CA LEU A 68 6.23 -22.75 -3.06
C LEU A 68 7.28 -23.77 -2.59
N GLU A 69 8.41 -23.84 -3.28
CA GLU A 69 9.62 -24.54 -2.86
C GLU A 69 10.83 -23.61 -2.97
N ASN A 70 11.64 -23.52 -1.92
CA ASN A 70 12.83 -22.67 -1.88
C ASN A 70 14.11 -23.52 -1.78
N THR A 71 15.12 -23.14 -2.55
CA THR A 71 16.51 -23.58 -2.34
C THR A 71 17.31 -22.40 -1.81
N PHE A 72 17.99 -22.61 -0.70
CA PHE A 72 18.80 -21.59 -0.04
C PHE A 72 20.29 -21.85 -0.25
N ASP A 73 21.10 -20.80 -0.13
CA ASP A 73 22.54 -20.97 0.08
C ASP A 73 22.86 -21.39 1.52
N LEU A 74 24.15 -21.36 1.90
CA LEU A 74 24.57 -21.71 3.25
C LEU A 74 24.31 -20.59 4.28
N GLN A 75 24.04 -19.37 3.83
CA GLN A 75 23.72 -18.20 4.67
C GLN A 75 22.21 -18.08 4.94
N GLY A 76 21.38 -18.86 4.25
CA GLY A 76 19.93 -18.84 4.42
C GLY A 76 19.18 -18.00 3.40
N ARG A 77 19.89 -17.45 2.40
CA ARG A 77 19.28 -16.60 1.37
C ARG A 77 18.68 -17.47 0.27
N ALA A 78 17.46 -17.15 -0.15
CA ALA A 78 16.77 -17.89 -1.21
C ALA A 78 17.46 -17.63 -2.56
N LEU A 79 18.06 -18.67 -3.14
CA LEU A 79 18.64 -18.61 -4.48
C LEU A 79 17.61 -18.97 -5.54
N LEU A 80 16.90 -20.09 -5.35
CA LEU A 80 15.93 -20.62 -6.30
C LEU A 80 14.56 -20.73 -5.63
N VAL A 81 13.61 -19.96 -6.13
CA VAL A 81 12.20 -20.04 -5.79
C VAL A 81 11.51 -20.84 -6.89
N LYS A 82 10.77 -21.89 -6.54
CA LYS A 82 9.90 -22.62 -7.47
C LYS A 82 8.47 -22.47 -7.01
N SER A 83 7.64 -21.93 -7.89
CA SER A 83 6.21 -21.77 -7.70
C SER A 83 5.44 -22.55 -8.76
N VAL A 84 4.40 -23.26 -8.36
CA VAL A 84 3.44 -23.86 -9.32
C VAL A 84 2.64 -22.77 -10.05
N ASP A 85 2.51 -21.60 -9.43
CA ASP A 85 1.77 -20.48 -9.97
C ASP A 85 2.67 -19.58 -10.82
N ALA A 86 3.84 -19.19 -10.32
CA ALA A 86 4.73 -18.19 -10.90
C ALA A 86 5.98 -18.76 -11.60
N GLY A 87 6.09 -20.08 -11.73
CA GLY A 87 7.26 -20.73 -12.33
C GLY A 87 8.47 -20.72 -11.39
N TRP A 88 9.65 -21.04 -11.92
CA TRP A 88 10.89 -20.96 -11.14
C TRP A 88 11.61 -19.64 -11.39
N GLN A 89 12.31 -19.14 -10.38
CA GLN A 89 13.09 -17.91 -10.39
C GLN A 89 14.41 -18.15 -9.66
N LEU A 90 15.52 -17.84 -10.30
CA LEU A 90 16.87 -18.01 -9.75
C LEU A 90 17.54 -16.63 -9.66
N SER A 91 17.95 -16.23 -8.46
CA SER A 91 18.72 -15.02 -8.21
C SER A 91 20.10 -15.39 -7.70
N LEU A 92 21.14 -14.82 -8.32
CA LEU A 92 22.50 -14.87 -7.81
C LEU A 92 22.87 -13.50 -7.26
N LEU A 93 23.25 -13.51 -5.98
CA LEU A 93 23.60 -12.33 -5.22
C LEU A 93 25.11 -12.13 -5.21
N ASP A 94 25.57 -10.88 -5.12
CA ASP A 94 26.97 -10.60 -4.79
C ASP A 94 27.24 -10.63 -3.28
N GLN A 95 28.43 -10.18 -2.89
CA GLN A 95 28.84 -10.08 -1.49
C GLN A 95 28.06 -9.00 -0.71
N ALA A 96 27.43 -8.04 -1.39
CA ALA A 96 26.57 -7.03 -0.80
C ALA A 96 25.08 -7.44 -0.85
N GLU A 97 24.83 -8.72 -1.13
CA GLU A 97 23.49 -9.33 -1.19
C GLU A 97 22.57 -8.74 -2.26
N THR A 98 23.16 -8.02 -3.21
CA THR A 98 22.44 -7.41 -4.31
C THR A 98 22.31 -8.41 -5.45
N THR A 99 21.14 -8.48 -6.07
CA THR A 99 20.93 -9.39 -7.22
C THR A 99 21.74 -8.92 -8.43
N CYS A 100 22.80 -9.67 -8.75
CA CYS A 100 23.61 -9.45 -9.93
C CYS A 100 23.04 -10.14 -11.16
N SER A 101 22.51 -11.34 -11.00
CA SER A 101 21.95 -12.09 -12.11
C SER A 101 20.66 -12.77 -11.72
N PHE A 102 19.70 -12.77 -12.64
CA PHE A 102 18.37 -13.32 -12.45
C PHE A 102 17.97 -14.15 -13.67
N TRP A 103 17.32 -15.29 -13.43
CA TRP A 103 16.71 -16.13 -14.44
C TRP A 103 15.31 -16.58 -14.02
N ASP A 104 14.45 -16.88 -14.99
CA ASP A 104 13.12 -17.42 -14.71
C ASP A 104 12.67 -18.55 -15.64
N GLY A 105 11.50 -19.10 -15.35
CA GLY A 105 10.87 -20.21 -16.07
C GLY A 105 10.52 -19.94 -17.53
N ARG A 106 10.43 -18.68 -17.95
CA ARG A 106 10.28 -18.31 -19.37
C ARG A 106 11.62 -18.30 -20.12
N GLY A 107 12.73 -18.46 -19.39
CA GLY A 107 14.09 -18.33 -19.90
C GLY A 107 14.52 -16.87 -20.01
N SER A 108 13.86 -15.96 -19.28
CA SER A 108 14.30 -14.57 -19.14
C SER A 108 15.61 -14.55 -18.39
N GLN A 109 16.52 -13.65 -18.77
CA GLN A 109 17.76 -13.40 -18.06
C GLN A 109 17.91 -11.90 -17.84
N ARG A 110 18.33 -11.52 -16.64
CA ARG A 110 18.70 -10.15 -16.32
C ARG A 110 20.05 -10.14 -15.62
N HIS A 111 20.93 -9.23 -16.00
CA HIS A 111 22.21 -9.01 -15.36
C HIS A 111 22.39 -7.53 -15.05
N THR A 112 22.75 -7.20 -13.81
CA THR A 112 23.00 -5.83 -13.37
C THR A 112 24.49 -5.65 -13.09
N GLU A 113 25.10 -4.66 -13.73
CA GLU A 113 26.46 -4.24 -13.45
C GLU A 113 26.44 -3.10 -12.44
N PHE A 114 27.37 -3.11 -11.50
CA PHE A 114 27.50 -2.08 -10.45
C PHE A 114 28.85 -1.38 -10.53
N ASP A 115 28.90 -0.14 -10.05
CA ASP A 115 30.17 0.57 -9.84
C ASP A 115 30.83 0.19 -8.51
N GLU A 116 32.00 0.76 -8.22
CA GLU A 116 32.74 0.50 -6.98
C GLU A 116 31.99 0.91 -5.69
N LEU A 117 30.92 1.71 -5.82
CA LEU A 117 30.04 2.13 -4.72
C LEU A 117 28.73 1.33 -4.66
N GLN A 118 28.66 0.20 -5.37
CA GLN A 118 27.47 -0.66 -5.45
C GLN A 118 26.23 0.04 -6.02
N ARG A 119 26.43 1.02 -6.90
CA ARG A 119 25.32 1.67 -7.63
C ARG A 119 25.17 1.03 -9.01
N PRO A 120 23.94 0.73 -9.48
CA PRO A 120 23.75 0.08 -10.78
C PRO A 120 24.21 1.01 -11.90
N ILE A 121 24.93 0.47 -12.90
CA ILE A 121 25.41 1.16 -14.10
C ILE A 121 24.59 0.72 -15.32
N THR A 122 24.41 -0.58 -15.50
CA THR A 122 23.63 -1.14 -16.62
C THR A 122 22.75 -2.29 -16.15
N VAL A 123 21.61 -2.48 -16.83
CA VAL A 123 20.82 -3.70 -16.72
C VAL A 123 20.68 -4.31 -18.11
N THR A 124 21.31 -5.47 -18.29
CA THR A 124 21.23 -6.26 -19.52
C THR A 124 20.12 -7.28 -19.40
N GLU A 125 19.27 -7.36 -20.42
CA GLU A 125 18.12 -8.24 -20.48
C GLU A 125 18.17 -9.12 -21.73
N GLN A 126 17.84 -10.40 -21.57
CA GLN A 126 17.82 -11.38 -22.66
C GLN A 126 16.66 -12.36 -22.50
N MET A 127 15.77 -12.40 -23.48
CA MET A 127 14.73 -13.42 -23.57
C MET A 127 15.28 -14.68 -24.27
N ALA A 128 14.74 -15.86 -23.98
CA ALA A 128 15.15 -17.11 -24.61
C ALA A 128 15.09 -17.03 -26.15
N GLY A 129 16.23 -17.24 -26.82
CA GLY A 129 16.34 -17.19 -28.28
C GLY A 129 16.47 -15.78 -28.86
N GLU A 130 16.46 -14.73 -28.04
CA GLU A 130 16.70 -13.34 -28.44
C GLU A 130 18.14 -12.89 -28.11
N PRO A 131 18.68 -11.88 -28.81
CA PRO A 131 19.94 -11.26 -28.41
C PRO A 131 19.78 -10.50 -27.08
N ALA A 132 20.85 -10.47 -26.29
CA ALA A 132 20.92 -9.62 -25.10
C ALA A 132 20.95 -8.14 -25.50
N ARG A 133 20.28 -7.30 -24.71
CA ARG A 133 20.22 -5.84 -24.90
C ARG A 133 20.41 -5.12 -23.58
N VAL A 134 21.08 -3.97 -23.59
CA VAL A 134 21.13 -3.10 -22.41
C VAL A 134 19.80 -2.35 -22.31
N SER A 135 18.94 -2.79 -21.40
CA SER A 135 17.59 -2.24 -21.17
C SER A 135 17.60 -0.98 -20.31
N ASP A 136 18.56 -0.87 -19.39
CA ASP A 136 18.78 0.30 -18.54
C ASP A 136 20.23 0.74 -18.53
N ARG A 137 20.43 2.05 -18.44
CA ARG A 137 21.72 2.68 -18.19
C ARG A 137 21.57 3.83 -17.21
N PHE A 138 22.42 3.84 -16.20
CA PHE A 138 22.44 4.83 -15.13
C PHE A 138 23.72 5.66 -15.23
N THR A 139 23.61 6.96 -15.00
CA THR A 139 24.76 7.87 -14.94
C THR A 139 24.64 8.74 -13.70
N TYR A 140 25.70 8.78 -12.90
CA TYR A 140 25.75 9.54 -11.64
C TYR A 140 26.63 10.78 -11.76
N GLY A 141 26.28 11.83 -11.03
CA GLY A 141 27.07 13.05 -10.96
C GLY A 141 28.39 12.82 -10.22
N ALA A 142 29.50 13.21 -10.84
CA ALA A 142 30.81 13.22 -10.21
C ALA A 142 30.94 14.35 -9.18
N GLY A 143 31.96 14.30 -8.34
CA GLY A 143 32.32 15.43 -7.48
C GLY A 143 32.94 16.56 -8.31
N GLY A 144 32.36 17.77 -8.23
CA GLY A 144 32.91 18.97 -8.88
C GLY A 144 31.97 20.17 -8.78
N ASP A 145 32.53 21.38 -8.93
CA ASP A 145 31.80 22.63 -8.72
C ASP A 145 30.59 22.78 -9.65
N GLU A 146 30.68 22.31 -10.90
CA GLU A 146 29.59 22.38 -11.90
C GLU A 146 28.36 21.56 -11.49
N LEU A 147 28.54 20.38 -10.90
CA LEU A 147 27.44 19.53 -10.45
C LEU A 147 26.98 19.91 -9.04
N ALA A 148 27.88 20.46 -8.22
CA ALA A 148 27.57 20.89 -6.86
C ALA A 148 26.56 22.04 -6.83
N ILE A 149 26.61 22.98 -7.78
CA ILE A 149 25.64 24.10 -7.85
C ILE A 149 24.19 23.62 -8.12
N HIS A 150 24.02 22.41 -8.66
CA HIS A 150 22.72 21.76 -8.90
C HIS A 150 22.40 20.65 -7.88
N ASN A 151 23.23 20.50 -6.83
CA ASN A 151 23.17 19.42 -5.84
C ASN A 151 23.22 18.00 -6.45
N GLN A 152 23.96 17.83 -7.56
CA GLN A 152 24.02 16.57 -8.32
C GLN A 152 25.19 15.65 -7.96
N CYS A 153 26.12 16.07 -7.10
CA CYS A 153 27.25 15.22 -6.69
C CYS A 153 26.75 13.92 -6.05
N GLY A 154 27.14 12.77 -6.60
CA GLY A 154 26.71 11.44 -6.14
C GLY A 154 25.28 11.03 -6.56
N GLN A 155 24.50 11.95 -7.10
CA GLN A 155 23.11 11.74 -7.53
C GLN A 155 23.02 11.02 -8.86
N LEU A 156 21.91 10.32 -9.11
CA LEU A 156 21.57 9.83 -10.46
C LEU A 156 21.18 11.03 -11.33
N ILE A 157 21.95 11.37 -12.36
CA ILE A 157 21.69 12.53 -13.24
C ILE A 157 21.05 12.15 -14.58
N ARG A 158 21.17 10.89 -14.98
CA ARG A 158 20.52 10.35 -16.18
C ARG A 158 20.20 8.88 -16.00
N HIS A 159 19.00 8.51 -16.43
CA HIS A 159 18.51 7.15 -16.48
C HIS A 159 17.90 6.89 -17.86
N ASP A 160 18.59 6.11 -18.67
CA ASP A 160 18.05 5.57 -19.90
C ASP A 160 17.35 4.25 -19.56
N HIS A 161 16.08 4.11 -19.92
CA HIS A 161 15.20 3.00 -19.52
C HIS A 161 14.35 2.53 -20.71
N PRO A 162 13.55 1.45 -20.59
CA PRO A 162 12.87 0.84 -21.75
C PRO A 162 11.90 1.72 -22.54
N VAL A 163 11.48 2.87 -21.99
CA VAL A 163 10.53 3.79 -22.64
C VAL A 163 11.21 5.03 -23.21
N GLY A 164 12.42 5.37 -22.75
CA GLY A 164 13.01 6.68 -23.01
C GLY A 164 14.24 6.99 -22.18
N SER A 165 14.61 8.27 -22.19
CA SER A 165 15.75 8.81 -21.46
C SER A 165 15.28 9.92 -20.53
N ARG A 166 15.48 9.71 -19.22
CA ARG A 166 15.16 10.65 -18.15
C ARG A 166 16.43 11.33 -17.66
N ARG A 167 16.45 12.65 -17.60
CA ARG A 167 17.50 13.47 -16.97
C ARG A 167 16.97 14.10 -15.70
N LEU A 168 17.74 13.97 -14.62
CA LEU A 168 17.41 14.52 -13.31
C LEU A 168 18.29 15.76 -13.13
N CYS A 169 17.70 16.92 -13.45
CA CYS A 169 18.44 18.14 -13.77
C CYS A 169 18.84 18.96 -12.54
N GLU A 170 18.00 19.00 -11.51
CA GLU A 170 18.26 19.81 -10.32
C GLU A 170 17.72 19.12 -9.07
N TYR A 171 18.47 19.23 -7.98
CA TYR A 171 18.08 18.73 -6.66
C TYR A 171 18.04 19.88 -5.64
N GLY A 172 17.14 19.78 -4.68
CA GLY A 172 17.06 20.70 -3.55
C GLY A 172 18.14 20.41 -2.53
N VAL A 173 18.33 21.34 -1.59
CA VAL A 173 19.28 21.16 -0.47
C VAL A 173 18.92 19.93 0.38
N GLY A 174 17.62 19.64 0.51
CA GLY A 174 17.12 18.43 1.13
C GLY A 174 17.00 17.25 0.16
N GLY A 175 17.83 17.20 -0.90
CA GLY A 175 18.00 16.11 -1.87
C GLY A 175 16.78 15.66 -2.70
N LEU A 176 15.63 16.33 -2.57
CA LEU A 176 14.47 16.10 -3.42
C LEU A 176 14.70 16.62 -4.85
N LEU A 177 14.20 15.90 -5.85
CA LEU A 177 14.27 16.28 -7.26
C LEU A 177 13.41 17.52 -7.53
N LEU A 178 14.02 18.60 -8.05
CA LEU A 178 13.36 19.88 -8.39
C LEU A 178 13.06 20.04 -9.87
N SER A 179 13.82 19.38 -10.75
CA SER A 179 13.61 19.46 -12.19
C SER A 179 14.03 18.16 -12.87
N GLU A 180 13.20 17.70 -13.80
CA GLU A 180 13.48 16.54 -14.64
C GLU A 180 13.05 16.75 -16.08
N ARG A 181 13.74 16.07 -16.99
CA ARG A 181 13.45 16.08 -18.43
C ARG A 181 13.33 14.66 -18.95
N LEU A 182 12.24 14.35 -19.63
CA LEU A 182 12.02 13.04 -20.26
C LEU A 182 11.93 13.19 -21.78
N ARG A 183 12.58 12.28 -22.51
CA ARG A 183 12.33 12.04 -23.94
C ARG A 183 11.92 10.59 -24.14
N PHE A 184 10.84 10.38 -24.89
CA PHE A 184 10.36 9.04 -25.22
C PHE A 184 11.12 8.47 -26.42
N LEU A 185 11.18 7.14 -26.52
CA LEU A 185 11.56 6.46 -27.76
C LEU A 185 10.43 6.55 -28.80
N ARG A 186 10.79 6.65 -30.07
CA ARG A 186 9.83 6.65 -31.19
C ARG A 186 9.12 5.30 -31.32
N ASP A 187 9.89 4.23 -31.20
CA ASP A 187 9.41 2.86 -31.29
C ASP A 187 8.85 2.36 -29.95
N LEU A 188 8.03 1.30 -30.02
CA LEU A 188 7.44 0.65 -28.83
C LEU A 188 8.24 -0.58 -28.39
N GLU A 189 9.20 -1.01 -29.20
CA GLU A 189 10.06 -2.14 -28.88
C GLU A 189 11.19 -1.70 -27.94
N PRO A 190 11.62 -2.56 -26.99
CA PRO A 190 12.67 -2.20 -26.04
C PRO A 190 14.00 -1.84 -26.73
N PRO A 191 14.71 -0.79 -26.26
CA PRO A 191 15.98 -0.34 -26.83
C PRO A 191 17.14 -1.28 -26.48
N ASP A 192 18.29 -1.03 -27.11
CA ASP A 192 19.59 -1.50 -26.63
C ASP A 192 20.52 -0.29 -26.42
N TRP A 193 20.64 0.17 -25.17
CA TRP A 193 21.42 1.35 -24.79
C TRP A 193 22.95 1.17 -24.87
N SER A 194 23.43 -0.02 -25.26
CA SER A 194 24.83 -0.20 -25.66
C SER A 194 25.11 0.35 -27.06
N SER A 195 24.07 0.46 -27.88
CA SER A 195 24.17 0.92 -29.26
C SER A 195 24.19 2.45 -29.35
N ALA A 196 25.12 2.99 -30.12
CA ALA A 196 25.15 4.42 -30.45
C ALA A 196 23.88 4.90 -31.19
N PHE A 197 23.11 3.98 -31.80
CA PHE A 197 21.85 4.31 -32.47
C PHE A 197 20.67 4.48 -31.50
N ALA A 198 20.76 4.00 -30.25
CA ALA A 198 19.64 4.09 -29.31
C ALA A 198 19.27 5.55 -29.01
N GLU A 199 20.26 6.45 -28.87
CA GLU A 199 19.99 7.88 -28.70
C GLU A 199 19.33 8.52 -29.92
N ALA A 200 19.63 8.03 -31.13
CA ALA A 200 18.98 8.51 -32.36
C ALA A 200 17.51 8.07 -32.48
N GLY A 201 17.10 7.06 -31.70
CA GLY A 201 15.72 6.59 -31.57
C GLY A 201 14.84 7.44 -30.64
N LEU A 202 15.43 8.38 -29.90
CA LEU A 202 14.67 9.31 -29.06
C LEU A 202 13.87 10.30 -29.93
N GLU A 203 12.72 10.69 -29.42
CA GLU A 203 11.93 11.77 -30.00
C GLU A 203 12.60 13.13 -29.76
N ASP A 204 12.33 14.08 -30.66
CA ASP A 204 12.83 15.46 -30.54
C ASP A 204 12.07 16.22 -29.44
N GLU A 205 10.82 15.80 -29.17
CA GLU A 205 9.98 16.34 -28.11
C GLU A 205 10.57 15.99 -26.73
N MET A 206 10.70 17.01 -25.87
CA MET A 206 11.25 16.89 -24.52
C MET A 206 10.24 17.44 -23.51
N PHE A 207 10.00 16.66 -22.46
CA PHE A 207 9.01 16.96 -21.43
C PHE A 207 9.72 17.35 -20.13
N GLU A 208 9.56 18.59 -19.69
CA GLU A 208 10.22 19.11 -18.49
C GLU A 208 9.23 19.31 -17.34
N THR A 209 9.44 18.65 -16.21
CA THR A 209 8.63 18.87 -15.00
C THR A 209 9.50 19.53 -13.94
N THR A 210 8.95 20.53 -13.24
CA THR A 210 9.63 21.18 -12.12
C THR A 210 8.79 21.12 -10.85
N GLN A 211 9.44 20.93 -9.71
CA GLN A 211 8.82 20.86 -8.39
C GLN A 211 9.49 21.86 -7.44
N GLN A 212 8.70 22.38 -6.50
CA GLN A 212 9.18 23.21 -5.39
C GLN A 212 8.64 22.64 -4.09
N TYR A 213 9.54 22.47 -3.12
CA TYR A 213 9.22 21.93 -1.80
C TYR A 213 9.51 22.95 -0.72
N GLY A 214 8.77 22.85 0.37
CA GLY A 214 9.09 23.56 1.60
C GLY A 214 10.31 22.95 2.31
N PRO A 215 10.82 23.59 3.37
CA PRO A 215 11.96 23.08 4.13
C PRO A 215 11.76 21.69 4.75
N LEU A 216 10.51 21.27 4.95
CA LEU A 216 10.14 19.96 5.51
C LEU A 216 9.82 18.91 4.42
N GLY A 217 10.06 19.21 3.14
CA GLY A 217 9.82 18.29 2.03
C GLY A 217 8.39 18.27 1.48
N ALA A 218 7.45 19.00 2.08
CA ALA A 218 6.10 19.13 1.52
C ALA A 218 6.11 19.89 0.19
N MET A 219 5.49 19.35 -0.86
CA MET A 219 5.43 19.98 -2.18
C MET A 219 4.52 21.20 -2.14
N HIS A 220 5.04 22.39 -2.46
CA HIS A 220 4.25 23.62 -2.56
C HIS A 220 3.79 23.91 -3.98
N ARG A 221 4.59 23.54 -4.97
CA ARG A 221 4.31 23.84 -6.37
C ARG A 221 4.85 22.74 -7.26
N GLN A 222 4.11 22.41 -8.30
CA GLN A 222 4.63 21.64 -9.43
C GLN A 222 4.17 22.28 -10.73
N THR A 223 5.11 22.46 -11.64
CA THR A 223 4.84 22.78 -13.05
C THR A 223 5.01 21.49 -13.83
N ASP A 224 3.94 21.02 -14.47
CA ASP A 224 3.99 19.82 -15.30
C ASP A 224 4.65 20.11 -16.66
N ALA A 225 4.83 19.05 -17.45
CA ALA A 225 5.47 19.12 -18.75
C ALA A 225 4.80 20.03 -19.78
N MET A 226 3.53 20.41 -19.55
CA MET A 226 2.74 21.26 -20.44
C MET A 226 2.51 22.65 -19.80
N ASP A 227 3.35 23.04 -18.84
CA ASP A 227 3.35 24.32 -18.13
C ASP A 227 2.11 24.59 -17.25
N ASN A 228 1.30 23.56 -16.92
CA ASN A 228 0.24 23.74 -15.92
C ASN A 228 0.85 23.72 -14.52
N VAL A 229 0.34 24.57 -13.64
CA VAL A 229 0.87 24.77 -12.30
C VAL A 229 -0.13 24.30 -11.27
N ARG A 230 0.28 23.34 -10.45
CA ARG A 230 -0.42 22.92 -9.23
C ARG A 230 0.23 23.59 -8.04
N SER A 231 -0.57 24.02 -7.08
CA SER A 231 -0.08 24.67 -5.86
C SER A 231 -0.79 24.11 -4.65
N PHE A 232 -0.02 23.85 -3.59
CA PHE A 232 -0.50 23.24 -2.35
C PHE A 232 -0.14 24.15 -1.18
N ALA A 233 -1.17 24.54 -0.43
CA ALA A 233 -1.04 25.27 0.81
C ALA A 233 -1.22 24.31 1.98
N TYR A 234 -0.44 24.53 3.05
CA TYR A 234 -0.52 23.72 4.27
C TYR A 234 -0.78 24.63 5.47
N ASP A 235 -1.46 24.11 6.47
CA ASP A 235 -1.69 24.80 7.72
C ASP A 235 -0.48 24.74 8.66
N ARG A 236 -0.64 25.26 9.88
CA ARG A 236 0.44 25.28 10.89
C ARG A 236 0.83 23.88 11.39
N ALA A 237 -0.01 22.86 11.19
CA ALA A 237 0.24 21.47 11.53
C ALA A 237 0.83 20.67 10.35
N GLY A 238 1.05 21.31 9.20
CA GLY A 238 1.51 20.64 7.98
C GLY A 238 0.41 19.87 7.25
N GLN A 239 -0.85 20.04 7.65
CA GLN A 239 -1.99 19.42 6.98
C GLN A 239 -2.38 20.24 5.75
N LEU A 240 -2.92 19.59 4.73
CA LEU A 240 -3.33 20.26 3.48
C LEU A 240 -4.46 21.25 3.78
N LEU A 241 -4.27 22.50 3.35
CA LEU A 241 -5.22 23.60 3.58
C LEU A 241 -6.01 23.92 2.32
N ASP A 242 -5.32 24.10 1.20
CA ASP A 242 -5.95 24.27 -0.11
C ASP A 242 -5.08 23.75 -1.25
N VAL A 243 -5.73 23.40 -2.36
CA VAL A 243 -5.07 23.03 -3.61
C VAL A 243 -5.59 23.91 -4.73
N ARG A 244 -4.69 24.39 -5.59
CA ARG A 244 -5.04 25.23 -6.74
C ARG A 244 -4.40 24.72 -8.02
N LEU A 245 -5.06 25.00 -9.14
CA LEU A 245 -4.59 24.69 -10.48
C LEU A 245 -4.64 25.93 -11.38
N LYS A 246 -3.53 26.24 -12.02
CA LYS A 246 -3.45 27.20 -13.11
C LYS A 246 -3.09 26.46 -14.39
N LEU A 247 -4.01 26.44 -15.36
CA LEU A 247 -3.74 25.87 -16.68
C LEU A 247 -2.76 26.76 -17.45
N SER A 248 -1.96 26.13 -18.30
CA SER A 248 -1.00 26.82 -19.16
C SER A 248 -1.69 27.83 -20.08
N GLY A 249 -1.03 28.97 -20.32
CA GLY A 249 -1.57 30.06 -21.14
C GLY A 249 -2.79 30.79 -20.57
N SER A 250 -3.37 30.34 -19.45
CA SER A 250 -4.51 31.01 -18.84
C SER A 250 -4.12 32.35 -18.20
N LEU A 251 -4.89 33.39 -18.54
CA LEU A 251 -4.82 34.72 -17.91
C LEU A 251 -5.63 34.79 -16.61
N GLU A 252 -6.40 33.75 -16.29
CA GLU A 252 -7.18 33.68 -15.05
C GLU A 252 -6.27 33.42 -13.84
N GLU A 253 -6.75 33.81 -12.66
CA GLU A 253 -6.14 33.42 -11.39
C GLU A 253 -6.18 31.90 -11.21
N PRO A 254 -5.23 31.29 -10.46
CA PRO A 254 -5.26 29.87 -10.15
C PRO A 254 -6.61 29.44 -9.57
N ARG A 255 -7.25 28.47 -10.21
CA ARG A 255 -8.56 27.95 -9.80
C ARG A 255 -8.40 27.14 -8.52
N LEU A 256 -9.20 27.45 -7.51
CA LEU A 256 -9.28 26.66 -6.28
C LEU A 256 -9.90 25.30 -6.58
N LEU A 257 -9.30 24.21 -6.10
CA LEU A 257 -9.78 22.84 -6.28
C LEU A 257 -10.38 22.26 -5.01
N VAL A 258 -9.77 22.53 -3.86
CA VAL A 258 -10.30 22.18 -2.53
C VAL A 258 -9.84 23.21 -1.51
N SER A 259 -10.65 23.41 -0.48
CA SER A 259 -10.41 24.30 0.65
C SER A 259 -11.24 23.87 1.85
N ASP A 260 -11.17 24.64 2.95
CA ASP A 260 -11.95 24.42 4.17
C ASP A 260 -11.87 22.98 4.69
N ILE A 261 -10.71 22.36 4.53
CA ILE A 261 -10.46 21.00 4.99
C ILE A 261 -10.41 21.03 6.51
N ARG A 262 -11.20 20.16 7.14
CA ARG A 262 -11.23 19.96 8.59
C ARG A 262 -10.80 18.55 8.88
N TYR A 263 -9.89 18.44 9.84
CA TYR A 263 -9.38 17.18 10.33
C TYR A 263 -9.88 16.94 11.76
N ASP A 264 -10.11 15.68 12.09
CA ASP A 264 -10.29 15.30 13.50
C ASP A 264 -8.93 15.19 14.23
N ALA A 265 -8.99 14.83 15.51
CA ALA A 265 -7.80 14.68 16.34
C ALA A 265 -6.85 13.56 15.88
N LEU A 266 -7.29 12.67 14.99
CA LEU A 266 -6.47 11.59 14.39
C LEU A 266 -5.91 11.99 13.02
N GLY A 267 -6.08 13.25 12.61
CA GLY A 267 -5.64 13.74 11.31
C GLY A 267 -6.47 13.23 10.15
N ARG A 268 -7.67 12.68 10.39
CA ARG A 268 -8.57 12.21 9.32
C ARG A 268 -9.42 13.37 8.82
N GLY A 269 -9.51 13.54 7.51
CA GLY A 269 -10.37 14.55 6.89
C GLY A 269 -11.86 14.26 7.16
N VAL A 270 -12.49 15.05 8.02
CA VAL A 270 -13.91 14.96 8.40
C VAL A 270 -14.80 15.87 7.58
N SER A 271 -14.28 16.95 7.01
CA SER A 271 -14.99 17.73 6.01
C SER A 271 -14.06 18.45 5.05
N GLU A 272 -14.52 18.69 3.83
CA GLU A 272 -13.83 19.52 2.84
C GLU A 272 -14.83 20.25 1.95
N ARG A 273 -14.38 21.32 1.30
CA ARG A 273 -15.13 22.04 0.28
C ARG A 273 -14.37 22.09 -1.03
N ALA A 274 -14.93 21.47 -2.06
CA ALA A 274 -14.41 21.51 -3.42
C ALA A 274 -14.56 22.90 -4.04
N GLY A 275 -13.73 23.20 -5.04
CA GLY A 275 -13.70 24.48 -5.75
C GLY A 275 -15.00 24.84 -6.46
N ASN A 276 -15.81 23.85 -6.83
CA ASN A 276 -17.15 24.04 -7.40
C ASN A 276 -18.24 24.26 -6.32
N GLY A 277 -17.86 24.37 -5.06
CA GLY A 277 -18.75 24.61 -3.92
C GLY A 277 -19.33 23.36 -3.26
N ALA A 278 -19.20 22.19 -3.90
CA ALA A 278 -19.62 20.92 -3.30
C ALA A 278 -18.85 20.66 -2.00
N SER A 279 -19.50 20.04 -1.02
CA SER A 279 -18.89 19.71 0.26
C SER A 279 -19.01 18.23 0.54
N THR A 280 -17.98 17.65 1.16
CA THR A 280 -17.98 16.25 1.60
C THR A 280 -17.77 16.22 3.10
N ARG A 281 -18.50 15.35 3.80
CA ARG A 281 -18.40 15.13 5.25
C ARG A 281 -18.33 13.63 5.55
N ALA A 282 -17.37 13.26 6.38
CA ALA A 282 -17.20 11.90 6.88
C ALA A 282 -17.48 11.84 8.37
N ARG A 283 -18.30 10.87 8.79
CA ARG A 283 -18.58 10.57 10.20
C ARG A 283 -17.96 9.24 10.56
N TYR A 284 -17.20 9.20 11.63
CA TYR A 284 -16.57 7.99 12.14
C TYR A 284 -17.21 7.58 13.46
N ALA A 285 -17.25 6.28 13.73
CA ALA A 285 -17.64 5.73 15.02
C ALA A 285 -16.61 6.13 16.08
N GLU A 286 -17.07 6.55 17.25
CA GLU A 286 -16.18 6.96 18.34
C GLU A 286 -15.47 5.75 18.96
N GLU A 287 -16.11 4.58 18.98
CA GLU A 287 -15.62 3.40 19.69
C GLU A 287 -14.49 2.68 18.95
N ASN A 288 -14.53 2.69 17.62
CA ASN A 288 -13.64 1.87 16.78
C ASN A 288 -13.19 2.58 15.50
N GLY A 289 -13.42 3.89 15.37
CA GLY A 289 -12.95 4.71 14.26
C GLY A 289 -13.46 4.33 12.86
N ARG A 290 -14.40 3.37 12.73
CA ARG A 290 -14.95 2.95 11.42
C ARG A 290 -15.79 4.05 10.78
N LEU A 291 -15.78 4.14 9.45
CA LEU A 291 -16.57 5.13 8.72
C LEU A 291 -18.06 4.78 8.79
N LEU A 292 -18.87 5.57 9.48
CA LEU A 292 -20.32 5.35 9.61
C LEU A 292 -21.10 6.00 8.48
N GLN A 293 -20.64 7.18 8.04
CA GLN A 293 -21.34 7.97 7.02
C GLN A 293 -20.34 8.72 6.15
N LEU A 294 -20.59 8.75 4.84
CA LEU A 294 -19.91 9.62 3.89
C LEU A 294 -20.94 10.35 3.05
N GLN A 295 -21.13 11.64 3.33
CA GLN A 295 -22.13 12.48 2.69
C GLN A 295 -21.47 13.54 1.84
N SER A 296 -21.98 13.77 0.63
CA SER A 296 -21.61 14.94 -0.16
C SER A 296 -22.85 15.72 -0.60
N CYS A 297 -22.74 17.04 -0.52
CA CYS A 297 -23.77 17.98 -0.94
C CYS A 297 -23.22 18.92 -2.02
N ASP A 298 -24.10 19.47 -2.85
CA ASP A 298 -23.75 20.56 -3.76
C ASP A 298 -23.53 21.89 -3.01
N ALA A 299 -23.32 22.96 -3.78
CA ALA A 299 -23.07 24.29 -3.24
C ALA A 299 -24.27 24.89 -2.48
N ASP A 300 -25.49 24.46 -2.80
CA ASP A 300 -26.75 24.90 -2.18
C ASP A 300 -27.12 24.05 -0.95
N GLY A 301 -26.34 23.00 -0.66
CA GLY A 301 -26.54 22.09 0.46
C GLY A 301 -27.47 20.91 0.14
N GLN A 302 -27.88 20.74 -1.11
CA GLN A 302 -28.67 19.58 -1.54
C GLN A 302 -27.77 18.34 -1.58
N THR A 303 -28.21 17.28 -0.93
CA THR A 303 -27.47 16.01 -0.86
C THR A 303 -27.38 15.36 -2.24
N LEU A 304 -26.16 15.03 -2.67
CA LEU A 304 -25.83 14.36 -3.93
C LEU A 304 -25.60 12.85 -3.74
N GLN A 305 -24.96 12.50 -2.61
CA GLN A 305 -24.71 11.14 -2.14
C GLN A 305 -24.69 11.12 -0.60
N ASP A 306 -25.16 10.03 0.00
CA ASP A 306 -25.15 9.83 1.46
C ASP A 306 -24.98 8.36 1.82
N PHE A 307 -23.73 7.87 1.77
CA PHE A 307 -23.42 6.48 2.06
C PHE A 307 -23.40 6.22 3.56
N ASN A 308 -24.26 5.31 4.03
CA ASN A 308 -24.35 4.85 5.40
C ASN A 308 -23.89 3.40 5.49
N TYR A 309 -22.91 3.13 6.36
CA TYR A 309 -22.21 1.85 6.44
C TYR A 309 -22.64 1.07 7.67
N ALA A 310 -22.99 -0.21 7.49
CA ALA A 310 -23.20 -1.14 8.58
C ALA A 310 -22.10 -2.21 8.59
N TYR A 311 -21.70 -2.65 9.77
CA TYR A 311 -20.59 -3.58 9.97
C TYR A 311 -21.02 -4.78 10.79
N ASP A 312 -20.40 -5.94 10.55
CA ASP A 312 -20.38 -7.03 11.53
C ASP A 312 -19.37 -6.71 12.67
N PRO A 313 -19.29 -7.56 13.72
CA PRO A 313 -18.37 -7.30 14.84
C PRO A 313 -16.89 -7.20 14.43
N VAL A 314 -16.44 -8.04 13.49
CA VAL A 314 -15.04 -8.06 13.04
C VAL A 314 -14.69 -6.91 12.09
N GLY A 315 -15.71 -6.25 11.54
CA GLY A 315 -15.55 -5.04 10.73
C GLY A 315 -15.77 -5.24 9.24
N ASN A 316 -16.34 -6.37 8.81
CA ASN A 316 -16.81 -6.47 7.44
C ASN A 316 -18.07 -5.63 7.25
N ILE A 317 -18.12 -4.84 6.17
CA ILE A 317 -19.29 -4.07 5.78
C ILE A 317 -20.40 -5.03 5.36
N THR A 318 -21.52 -5.03 6.07
CA THR A 318 -22.70 -5.86 5.77
C THR A 318 -23.72 -5.13 4.91
N SER A 319 -23.76 -3.80 4.94
CA SER A 319 -24.55 -3.01 4.01
C SER A 319 -24.00 -1.60 3.79
N ILE A 320 -24.26 -1.08 2.59
CA ILE A 320 -24.05 0.33 2.23
C ILE A 320 -25.36 0.86 1.67
N GLU A 321 -25.96 1.86 2.33
CA GLU A 321 -27.18 2.52 1.88
C GLU A 321 -26.86 3.95 1.40
N ASP A 322 -27.27 4.32 0.18
CA ASP A 322 -27.22 5.71 -0.30
C ASP A 322 -28.55 6.42 -0.02
N GLN A 323 -28.63 7.10 1.13
CA GLN A 323 -29.84 7.80 1.59
C GLN A 323 -30.18 9.04 0.75
N ALA A 324 -29.29 9.47 -0.16
CA ALA A 324 -29.60 10.53 -1.11
C ALA A 324 -30.51 10.03 -2.25
N GLN A 325 -30.64 8.72 -2.45
CA GLN A 325 -31.47 8.13 -3.49
C GLN A 325 -32.82 7.68 -2.93
N LEU A 326 -33.85 7.73 -3.77
CA LEU A 326 -35.20 7.27 -3.40
C LEU A 326 -35.40 5.81 -3.79
N THR A 327 -36.15 5.07 -2.97
CA THR A 327 -36.72 3.77 -3.36
C THR A 327 -37.55 3.92 -4.62
N ARG A 328 -37.31 3.05 -5.60
CA ARG A 328 -38.03 3.03 -6.87
C ARG A 328 -38.90 1.78 -6.96
N TYR A 329 -39.99 1.90 -7.71
CA TYR A 329 -40.89 0.78 -7.99
C TYR A 329 -41.01 0.61 -9.50
N PHE A 330 -40.61 -0.55 -9.99
CA PHE A 330 -40.74 -0.88 -11.41
C PHE A 330 -40.91 -2.39 -11.58
N ASN A 331 -41.76 -2.81 -12.54
CA ASN A 331 -42.03 -4.21 -12.86
C ASN A 331 -42.31 -5.10 -11.63
N ASN A 332 -43.14 -4.61 -10.71
CA ASN A 332 -43.47 -5.26 -9.43
C ASN A 332 -42.26 -5.53 -8.50
N GLN A 333 -41.14 -4.84 -8.70
CA GLN A 333 -39.98 -4.86 -7.80
C GLN A 333 -39.88 -3.54 -7.04
N ARG A 334 -39.52 -3.63 -5.76
CA ARG A 334 -39.04 -2.52 -4.93
C ARG A 334 -37.51 -2.48 -5.03
N ILE A 335 -36.97 -1.38 -5.53
CA ILE A 335 -35.54 -1.17 -5.72
C ILE A 335 -35.10 -0.13 -4.68
N ASP A 336 -34.52 -0.60 -3.59
CA ASP A 336 -33.96 0.24 -2.54
C ASP A 336 -32.49 0.58 -2.88
N PRO A 337 -31.99 1.78 -2.52
CA PRO A 337 -30.62 2.20 -2.79
C PRO A 337 -29.64 1.62 -1.77
N VAL A 338 -29.72 0.31 -1.54
CA VAL A 338 -28.90 -0.42 -0.57
C VAL A 338 -28.22 -1.59 -1.24
N CYS A 339 -26.93 -1.74 -0.95
CA CYS A 339 -26.18 -2.95 -1.26
C CYS A 339 -25.99 -3.73 0.04
N CYS A 340 -26.27 -5.03 0.03
CA CYS A 340 -26.04 -5.91 1.17
C CYS A 340 -24.99 -6.97 0.82
N TYR A 341 -24.16 -7.34 1.80
CA TYR A 341 -23.05 -8.26 1.65
C TYR A 341 -23.10 -9.33 2.74
N ALA A 342 -22.78 -10.57 2.36
CA ALA A 342 -22.60 -11.67 3.30
C ALA A 342 -21.25 -12.36 3.06
N TYR A 343 -20.69 -12.87 4.14
CA TYR A 343 -19.36 -13.48 4.17
C TYR A 343 -19.42 -14.91 4.72
N ASP A 344 -18.46 -15.76 4.34
CA ASP A 344 -18.19 -16.99 5.06
C ASP A 344 -17.35 -16.74 6.33
N SER A 345 -17.06 -17.76 7.13
CA SER A 345 -16.26 -17.62 8.36
C SER A 345 -14.77 -17.33 8.11
N LEU A 346 -14.31 -17.32 6.86
CA LEU A 346 -12.98 -16.82 6.48
C LEU A 346 -13.04 -15.40 5.93
N TYR A 347 -14.21 -14.78 6.03
CA TYR A 347 -14.52 -13.44 5.57
C TYR A 347 -14.38 -13.26 4.06
N GLN A 348 -14.53 -14.34 3.28
CA GLN A 348 -14.65 -14.27 1.82
C GLN A 348 -16.07 -13.81 1.48
N LEU A 349 -16.23 -12.89 0.52
CA LEU A 349 -17.54 -12.39 0.09
C LEU A 349 -18.29 -13.49 -0.66
N ILE A 350 -19.42 -13.96 -0.15
CA ILE A 350 -20.20 -15.07 -0.73
C ILE A 350 -21.53 -14.63 -1.32
N GLU A 351 -22.03 -13.46 -0.93
CA GLU A 351 -23.24 -12.87 -1.49
C GLU A 351 -23.11 -11.35 -1.55
N ALA A 352 -23.55 -10.76 -2.66
CA ALA A 352 -23.72 -9.33 -2.84
C ALA A 352 -25.03 -9.02 -3.55
N THR A 353 -25.78 -8.06 -3.02
CA THR A 353 -27.03 -7.58 -3.61
C THR A 353 -26.94 -6.09 -3.91
N GLY A 354 -27.79 -5.60 -4.81
CA GLY A 354 -27.86 -4.18 -5.15
C GLY A 354 -28.78 -3.94 -6.35
N SER A 355 -28.62 -2.77 -6.98
CA SER A 355 -29.33 -2.42 -8.21
C SER A 355 -28.39 -2.28 -9.41
N GLU A 356 -28.85 -2.68 -10.58
CA GLU A 356 -28.11 -2.61 -11.84
C GLU A 356 -29.02 -2.15 -12.99
N VAL A 357 -28.43 -1.85 -14.15
CA VAL A 357 -29.20 -1.62 -15.36
C VAL A 357 -29.94 -2.89 -15.82
N SER A 358 -31.08 -2.70 -16.50
CA SER A 358 -31.91 -3.80 -17.00
C SER A 358 -31.22 -4.68 -18.04
N GLN A 359 -30.20 -4.14 -18.72
CA GLN A 359 -29.34 -4.84 -19.68
C GLN A 359 -27.87 -4.71 -19.24
N PRO A 360 -27.44 -5.50 -18.26
CA PRO A 360 -26.09 -5.43 -17.71
C PRO A 360 -25.04 -6.03 -18.66
N SER A 361 -23.78 -5.67 -18.43
CA SER A 361 -22.61 -6.31 -19.03
C SER A 361 -21.84 -7.07 -17.96
N TYR A 362 -21.54 -8.34 -18.22
CA TYR A 362 -20.82 -9.23 -17.30
C TYR A 362 -19.37 -9.52 -17.71
N GLY A 363 -18.97 -9.06 -18.89
CA GLY A 363 -17.63 -9.22 -19.43
C GLY A 363 -16.80 -7.93 -19.39
N PRO A 364 -15.81 -7.77 -20.28
CA PRO A 364 -14.94 -6.59 -20.31
C PRO A 364 -15.60 -5.31 -20.84
N ALA A 365 -16.83 -5.34 -21.34
CA ALA A 365 -17.52 -4.14 -21.80
C ALA A 365 -18.19 -3.39 -20.62
N LEU A 366 -18.30 -2.07 -20.72
CA LEU A 366 -19.18 -1.29 -19.85
C LEU A 366 -20.65 -1.57 -20.23
N PRO A 367 -21.61 -1.46 -19.29
CA PRO A 367 -23.03 -1.43 -19.65
C PRO A 367 -23.33 -0.23 -20.55
N SER A 368 -24.43 -0.30 -21.29
CA SER A 368 -24.89 0.82 -22.12
C SER A 368 -25.14 2.07 -21.27
N TRP A 369 -24.79 3.23 -21.81
CA TRP A 369 -25.03 4.53 -21.18
C TRP A 369 -26.51 4.75 -20.87
N GLN A 370 -26.81 5.22 -19.67
CA GLN A 370 -28.15 5.62 -19.26
C GLN A 370 -28.26 7.15 -19.18
N THR A 371 -29.16 7.74 -19.97
CA THR A 371 -29.40 9.19 -19.93
C THR A 371 -30.14 9.58 -18.65
N THR A 372 -29.71 10.66 -18.00
CA THR A 372 -30.42 11.24 -16.85
C THR A 372 -31.47 12.27 -17.28
N PRO A 373 -32.61 12.40 -16.56
CA PRO A 373 -33.00 11.63 -15.38
C PRO A 373 -33.25 10.16 -15.70
N LEU A 374 -32.76 9.27 -14.82
CA LEU A 374 -32.83 7.82 -15.02
C LEU A 374 -34.28 7.35 -15.09
N ASP A 375 -34.65 6.71 -16.21
CA ASP A 375 -35.91 5.98 -16.34
C ASP A 375 -35.91 4.81 -15.32
N PRO A 376 -36.85 4.78 -14.35
CA PRO A 376 -36.97 3.67 -13.40
C PRO A 376 -37.12 2.31 -14.08
N GLY A 377 -37.65 2.27 -15.30
CA GLY A 377 -37.77 1.06 -16.11
C GLY A 377 -36.46 0.46 -16.59
N ARG A 378 -35.35 1.17 -16.39
CA ARG A 378 -34.00 0.75 -16.77
C ARG A 378 -33.20 0.16 -15.62
N LEU A 379 -33.79 0.01 -14.43
CA LEU A 379 -33.13 -0.58 -13.28
C LEU A 379 -33.84 -1.86 -12.82
N ARG A 380 -33.07 -2.79 -12.26
CA ARG A 380 -33.57 -3.98 -11.57
C ARG A 380 -32.66 -4.32 -10.39
N ASN A 381 -33.18 -5.10 -9.45
CA ASN A 381 -32.35 -5.68 -8.38
C ASN A 381 -31.50 -6.83 -8.94
N TYR A 382 -30.29 -7.00 -8.40
CA TYR A 382 -29.46 -8.18 -8.62
C TYR A 382 -29.11 -8.89 -7.32
N ILE A 383 -28.81 -10.18 -7.45
CA ILE A 383 -28.15 -10.99 -6.43
C ILE A 383 -26.98 -11.71 -7.10
N GLN A 384 -25.78 -11.54 -6.56
CA GLN A 384 -24.59 -12.32 -6.90
C GLN A 384 -24.23 -13.23 -5.74
N THR A 385 -23.99 -14.50 -6.02
CA THR A 385 -23.44 -15.45 -5.04
C THR A 385 -22.16 -16.06 -5.58
N PHE A 386 -21.16 -16.20 -4.72
CA PHE A 386 -19.80 -16.63 -5.06
C PHE A 386 -19.44 -17.92 -4.33
N ASN A 387 -18.86 -18.88 -5.04
CA ASN A 387 -18.35 -20.11 -4.47
C ASN A 387 -16.85 -20.23 -4.74
N TYR A 388 -16.08 -20.55 -3.71
CA TYR A 388 -14.62 -20.64 -3.76
C TYR A 388 -14.15 -22.06 -3.43
N ASP A 389 -13.02 -22.46 -4.00
CA ASP A 389 -12.31 -23.65 -3.55
C ASP A 389 -11.55 -23.40 -2.22
N ALA A 390 -10.91 -24.44 -1.68
CA ALA A 390 -10.19 -24.35 -0.42
C ALA A 390 -8.92 -23.47 -0.46
N ALA A 391 -8.45 -23.07 -1.64
CA ALA A 391 -7.34 -22.14 -1.85
C ALA A 391 -7.82 -20.71 -2.20
N GLY A 392 -9.13 -20.46 -2.18
CA GLY A 392 -9.74 -19.16 -2.47
C GLY A 392 -9.88 -18.87 -3.97
N ASN A 393 -9.75 -19.84 -4.88
CA ASN A 393 -10.08 -19.61 -6.28
C ASN A 393 -11.60 -19.57 -6.46
N LEU A 394 -12.12 -18.55 -7.14
CA LEU A 394 -13.51 -18.53 -7.59
C LEU A 394 -13.75 -19.78 -8.46
N GLN A 395 -14.77 -20.56 -8.11
CA GLN A 395 -15.28 -21.69 -8.90
C GLN A 395 -16.52 -21.29 -9.69
N THR A 396 -17.50 -20.68 -9.01
CA THR A 396 -18.74 -20.23 -9.65
C THR A 396 -19.18 -18.87 -9.13
N ARG A 397 -19.74 -18.08 -10.05
CA ARG A 397 -20.50 -16.87 -9.74
C ARG A 397 -21.88 -17.01 -10.37
N HIS A 398 -22.89 -17.16 -9.52
CA HIS A 398 -24.27 -17.05 -9.96
C HIS A 398 -24.71 -15.59 -9.89
N HIS A 399 -25.42 -15.13 -10.92
CA HIS A 399 -26.00 -13.80 -10.99
C HIS A 399 -27.47 -13.93 -11.40
N SER A 400 -28.36 -13.23 -10.69
CA SER A 400 -29.81 -13.36 -10.89
C SER A 400 -30.24 -13.08 -12.33
N GLY A 401 -30.95 -14.04 -12.93
CA GLY A 401 -31.48 -13.90 -14.28
C GLY A 401 -30.47 -14.16 -15.40
N THR A 402 -29.31 -14.76 -15.09
CA THR A 402 -28.34 -15.23 -16.07
C THR A 402 -27.85 -16.64 -15.79
N GLU A 403 -27.19 -17.24 -16.77
CA GLU A 403 -26.45 -18.48 -16.54
C GLU A 403 -25.32 -18.27 -15.52
N THR A 404 -24.98 -19.33 -14.82
CA THR A 404 -23.90 -19.31 -13.83
C THR A 404 -22.57 -19.21 -14.55
N PHE A 405 -21.74 -18.25 -14.14
CA PHE A 405 -20.38 -18.13 -14.64
C PHE A 405 -19.48 -19.11 -13.89
N GLU A 406 -18.68 -19.89 -14.62
CA GLU A 406 -17.77 -20.88 -14.06
C GLU A 406 -16.31 -20.50 -14.35
N MET A 407 -15.44 -20.86 -13.43
CA MET A 407 -13.99 -20.79 -13.58
C MET A 407 -13.41 -22.17 -13.33
N PHE A 408 -12.47 -22.56 -14.18
CA PHE A 408 -11.80 -23.84 -14.13
C PHE A 408 -10.38 -23.63 -13.61
N THR A 409 -10.08 -24.17 -12.43
CA THR A 409 -8.78 -24.08 -11.78
C THR A 409 -7.95 -25.33 -12.06
N SER A 410 -6.65 -25.14 -12.29
CA SER A 410 -5.72 -26.24 -12.54
C SER A 410 -5.67 -27.20 -11.35
N PRO A 411 -5.57 -28.53 -11.55
CA PRO A 411 -5.39 -29.47 -10.44
C PRO A 411 -4.07 -29.31 -9.67
N ASP A 412 -3.08 -28.62 -10.22
CA ASP A 412 -1.71 -28.52 -9.69
C ASP A 412 -1.22 -27.09 -9.40
N SER A 413 -2.05 -26.07 -9.63
CA SER A 413 -1.76 -24.65 -9.41
C SER A 413 -3.05 -23.85 -9.21
N ASN A 414 -2.98 -22.60 -8.77
CA ASN A 414 -4.10 -21.65 -8.63
C ASN A 414 -4.46 -20.94 -9.94
N ARG A 415 -3.75 -21.26 -11.04
CA ARG A 415 -4.07 -20.81 -12.39
C ARG A 415 -5.50 -21.22 -12.75
N SER A 416 -6.31 -20.23 -13.15
CA SER A 416 -7.73 -20.44 -13.41
C SER A 416 -8.16 -19.71 -14.68
N VAL A 417 -8.95 -20.38 -15.52
CA VAL A 417 -9.48 -19.83 -16.79
C VAL A 417 -11.00 -19.92 -16.85
N ALA A 418 -11.64 -19.03 -17.61
CA ALA A 418 -13.09 -19.06 -17.83
C ALA A 418 -13.52 -20.10 -18.88
N ASP A 419 -12.60 -20.51 -19.77
CA ASP A 419 -12.83 -21.55 -20.77
C ASP A 419 -11.98 -22.78 -20.42
N LYS A 420 -12.63 -23.88 -20.07
CA LYS A 420 -11.97 -25.12 -19.65
C LYS A 420 -11.02 -25.66 -20.72
N GLU A 421 -11.31 -25.43 -22.00
CA GLU A 421 -10.46 -25.89 -23.11
C GLU A 421 -9.08 -25.21 -23.09
N CYS A 422 -9.00 -24.01 -22.51
CA CYS A 422 -7.77 -23.22 -22.40
C CYS A 422 -6.94 -23.52 -21.15
N LEU A 423 -7.36 -24.43 -20.26
CA LEU A 423 -6.70 -24.61 -18.96
C LEU A 423 -5.24 -25.07 -19.08
N ALA A 424 -4.93 -25.92 -20.07
CA ALA A 424 -3.59 -26.47 -20.27
C ALA A 424 -2.59 -25.43 -20.77
N ASP A 425 -3.02 -24.51 -21.65
CA ASP A 425 -2.15 -23.59 -22.39
C ASP A 425 -2.49 -22.10 -22.11
N GLY A 426 -3.33 -21.83 -21.13
CA GLY A 426 -3.86 -20.49 -20.84
C GLY A 426 -2.87 -19.57 -20.14
N PHE A 427 -1.73 -20.08 -19.69
CA PHE A 427 -0.70 -19.35 -18.96
C PHE A 427 0.69 -19.73 -19.46
N ASP A 428 1.63 -18.77 -19.41
CA ASP A 428 3.04 -19.07 -19.68
C ASP A 428 3.73 -19.79 -18.50
N ALA A 429 5.02 -20.06 -18.65
CA ALA A 429 5.82 -20.74 -17.64
C ALA A 429 5.87 -19.99 -16.30
N ASN A 430 5.70 -18.67 -16.30
CA ASN A 430 5.69 -17.84 -15.10
C ASN A 430 4.27 -17.47 -14.64
N GLY A 431 3.23 -18.08 -15.20
CA GLY A 431 1.85 -17.87 -14.74
C GLY A 431 1.20 -16.61 -15.26
N ASN A 432 1.74 -15.97 -16.30
CA ASN A 432 1.05 -14.86 -16.93
C ASN A 432 -0.02 -15.37 -17.91
N GLN A 433 -1.23 -14.82 -17.84
CA GLN A 433 -2.35 -15.26 -18.67
C GLN A 433 -2.10 -14.92 -20.16
N LEU A 434 -2.29 -15.89 -21.06
CA LEU A 434 -1.95 -15.75 -22.48
C LEU A 434 -3.12 -15.34 -23.38
N GLU A 435 -4.35 -15.46 -22.91
CA GLU A 435 -5.56 -14.99 -23.59
C GLU A 435 -6.50 -14.28 -22.63
N LEU A 436 -6.90 -13.05 -22.95
CA LEU A 436 -7.85 -12.28 -22.15
C LEU A 436 -9.27 -12.82 -22.29
N LEU A 437 -9.65 -13.04 -23.54
CA LEU A 437 -10.84 -13.72 -24.02
C LEU A 437 -10.39 -14.60 -25.20
N ARG A 438 -11.22 -15.57 -25.60
CA ARG A 438 -10.93 -16.44 -26.75
C ARG A 438 -10.54 -15.62 -27.98
N GLY A 439 -9.31 -15.81 -28.46
CA GLY A 439 -8.76 -15.10 -29.62
C GLY A 439 -8.17 -13.71 -29.34
N GLN A 440 -8.24 -13.20 -28.11
CA GLN A 440 -7.58 -11.97 -27.67
C GLN A 440 -6.28 -12.31 -26.92
N LYS A 441 -5.20 -12.49 -27.68
CA LYS A 441 -3.87 -12.83 -27.16
C LYS A 441 -3.33 -11.72 -26.25
N MET A 442 -2.70 -12.12 -25.15
CA MET A 442 -1.92 -11.29 -24.25
C MET A 442 -0.43 -11.62 -24.39
N SER A 443 0.41 -10.60 -24.45
CA SER A 443 1.86 -10.73 -24.49
C SER A 443 2.47 -10.00 -23.31
N TRP A 444 3.58 -10.54 -22.79
CA TRP A 444 4.24 -10.09 -21.59
C TRP A 444 5.71 -9.83 -21.89
N ASP A 445 6.25 -8.73 -21.37
CA ASP A 445 7.68 -8.44 -21.50
C ASP A 445 8.54 -9.36 -20.60
N ILE A 446 9.86 -9.17 -20.66
CA ILE A 446 10.83 -9.96 -19.89
C ILE A 446 10.70 -9.74 -18.37
N ARG A 447 10.04 -8.67 -17.93
CA ARG A 447 9.80 -8.37 -16.52
C ARG A 447 8.44 -8.88 -16.03
N ASN A 448 7.77 -9.71 -16.83
CA ASN A 448 6.43 -10.23 -16.57
C ASN A 448 5.36 -9.11 -16.45
N GLN A 449 5.52 -8.03 -17.20
CA GLN A 449 4.53 -6.94 -17.29
C GLN A 449 3.74 -7.07 -18.61
N LEU A 450 2.44 -6.75 -18.56
CA LEU A 450 1.56 -6.87 -19.73
C LEU A 450 1.99 -5.86 -20.80
N SER A 451 2.55 -6.32 -21.92
CA SER A 451 3.11 -5.44 -22.95
C SER A 451 2.18 -5.23 -24.13
N ARG A 452 1.30 -6.20 -24.45
CA ARG A 452 0.36 -6.10 -25.57
C ARG A 452 -0.89 -6.95 -25.35
N VAL A 453 -2.05 -6.44 -25.78
CA VAL A 453 -3.29 -7.21 -25.95
C VAL A 453 -3.79 -7.05 -27.38
N THR A 454 -4.05 -8.17 -28.06
CA THR A 454 -4.76 -8.19 -29.35
C THR A 454 -6.25 -8.01 -29.09
N LEU A 455 -6.82 -6.90 -29.56
CA LEU A 455 -8.24 -6.58 -29.41
C LEU A 455 -9.09 -7.26 -30.48
N VAL A 456 -8.65 -7.19 -31.73
CA VAL A 456 -9.31 -7.81 -32.90
C VAL A 456 -8.25 -8.46 -33.78
N ARG A 457 -8.36 -9.78 -33.93
CA ARG A 457 -7.50 -10.54 -34.85
C ARG A 457 -7.99 -10.41 -36.29
N ARG A 458 -7.07 -10.24 -37.25
CA ARG A 458 -7.40 -10.19 -38.68
C ARG A 458 -6.64 -11.30 -39.42
N GLU A 459 -7.31 -11.96 -40.35
CA GLU A 459 -6.70 -13.08 -41.12
C GLU A 459 -5.66 -12.56 -42.14
N ASP A 460 -6.00 -11.48 -42.86
CA ASP A 460 -5.21 -10.97 -43.99
C ASP A 460 -4.57 -9.59 -43.71
N GLY A 461 -4.18 -9.31 -42.46
CA GLY A 461 -3.57 -8.03 -42.12
C GLY A 461 -3.14 -7.91 -40.66
N PRO A 462 -2.56 -6.76 -40.27
CA PRO A 462 -2.20 -6.50 -38.88
C PRO A 462 -3.43 -6.46 -37.98
N ASP A 463 -3.26 -6.94 -36.74
CA ASP A 463 -4.31 -6.93 -35.73
C ASP A 463 -4.56 -5.51 -35.19
N ASP A 464 -5.74 -5.33 -34.58
CA ASP A 464 -5.99 -4.20 -33.70
C ASP A 464 -5.42 -4.53 -32.31
N THR A 465 -4.60 -3.65 -31.74
CA THR A 465 -3.85 -3.93 -30.50
C THR A 465 -3.86 -2.76 -29.52
N GLU A 466 -3.69 -3.07 -28.24
CA GLU A 466 -3.33 -2.10 -27.20
C GLU A 466 -1.98 -2.52 -26.58
N CYS A 467 -0.99 -1.63 -26.63
CA CYS A 467 0.38 -1.85 -26.18
C CYS A 467 0.71 -0.96 -24.98
N TYR A 468 1.58 -1.45 -24.09
CA TYR A 468 1.97 -0.75 -22.87
C TYR A 468 3.50 -0.78 -22.71
N CYS A 469 4.07 0.33 -22.26
CA CYS A 469 5.50 0.43 -21.98
C CYS A 469 5.73 0.99 -20.56
N TYR A 470 6.69 0.40 -19.85
CA TYR A 470 6.94 0.64 -18.43
C TYR A 470 8.36 1.15 -18.19
N ASP A 471 8.52 2.05 -17.21
CA ASP A 471 9.84 2.37 -16.69
C ASP A 471 10.45 1.19 -15.92
N SER A 472 11.67 1.38 -15.43
CA SER A 472 12.42 0.28 -14.81
C SER A 472 11.83 -0.19 -13.48
N PRO A 473 11.36 0.71 -12.60
CA PRO A 473 10.56 0.33 -11.45
C PRO A 473 9.26 -0.40 -11.81
N GLY A 474 8.69 -0.15 -12.99
CA GLY A 474 7.53 -0.86 -13.53
C GLY A 474 6.26 -0.02 -13.67
N HIS A 475 6.36 1.31 -13.58
CA HIS A 475 5.27 2.24 -13.81
C HIS A 475 5.02 2.41 -15.32
N ARG A 476 3.73 2.38 -15.71
CA ARG A 476 3.32 2.60 -17.08
C ARG A 476 3.54 4.05 -17.49
N LEU A 477 4.44 4.29 -18.43
CA LEU A 477 4.69 5.63 -18.99
C LEU A 477 4.05 5.85 -20.36
N ARG A 478 3.69 4.77 -21.06
CA ARG A 478 3.09 4.84 -22.39
C ARG A 478 2.01 3.79 -22.60
N LYS A 479 0.89 4.17 -23.21
CA LYS A 479 -0.16 3.28 -23.70
C LYS A 479 -0.50 3.64 -25.14
N VAL A 480 -0.53 2.67 -26.05
CA VAL A 480 -0.80 2.91 -27.47
C VAL A 480 -1.83 1.92 -28.00
N ARG A 481 -2.92 2.42 -28.55
CA ARG A 481 -3.92 1.64 -29.29
C ARG A 481 -3.69 1.82 -30.80
N LEU A 482 -3.57 0.71 -31.51
CA LEU A 482 -3.47 0.63 -32.96
C LEU A 482 -4.73 -0.01 -33.51
N THR A 483 -5.42 0.66 -34.43
CA THR A 483 -6.66 0.17 -35.04
C THR A 483 -6.59 0.29 -36.56
N GLN A 484 -6.88 -0.77 -37.29
CA GLN A 484 -6.85 -0.77 -38.75
C GLN A 484 -8.16 -0.21 -39.34
N ALA A 485 -8.06 0.92 -40.02
CA ALA A 485 -9.09 1.45 -40.89
C ALA A 485 -8.73 1.18 -42.37
N ALA A 486 -9.72 1.15 -43.27
CA ALA A 486 -9.64 0.62 -44.64
C ALA A 486 -8.30 0.79 -45.41
N SER A 487 -7.57 1.89 -45.27
CA SER A 487 -6.26 2.12 -45.91
C SER A 487 -5.15 2.65 -44.97
N ARG A 488 -5.38 2.74 -43.64
CA ARG A 488 -4.38 3.26 -42.69
C ARG A 488 -4.53 2.69 -41.28
N THR A 489 -3.42 2.57 -40.57
CA THR A 489 -3.40 2.32 -39.12
C THR A 489 -3.69 3.62 -38.37
N LEU A 490 -4.75 3.64 -37.58
CA LEU A 490 -5.08 4.72 -36.64
C LEU A 490 -4.36 4.46 -35.32
N ARG A 491 -3.68 5.49 -34.80
CA ARG A 491 -2.95 5.45 -33.53
C ARG A 491 -3.63 6.37 -32.51
N ALA A 492 -3.96 5.83 -31.35
CA ALA A 492 -4.30 6.61 -30.18
C ALA A 492 -3.28 6.33 -29.07
N GLU A 493 -2.73 7.35 -28.44
CA GLU A 493 -1.62 7.24 -27.49
C GLU A 493 -1.90 8.06 -26.24
N VAL A 494 -1.50 7.50 -25.10
CA VAL A 494 -1.46 8.19 -23.81
C VAL A 494 -0.02 8.14 -23.30
N ARG A 495 0.52 9.29 -22.93
CA ARG A 495 1.78 9.43 -22.19
C ARG A 495 1.48 9.84 -20.78
N TYR A 496 2.02 9.11 -19.81
CA TYR A 496 1.86 9.40 -18.39
C TYR A 496 3.12 10.12 -17.91
N LEU A 497 2.96 11.39 -17.54
CA LEU A 497 4.02 12.26 -17.03
C LEU A 497 3.62 12.75 -15.63
N PRO A 498 4.58 13.18 -14.80
CA PRO A 498 4.27 13.73 -13.49
C PRO A 498 3.31 14.92 -13.59
N GLY A 499 2.08 14.71 -13.12
CA GLY A 499 1.03 15.73 -13.08
C GLY A 499 0.19 15.89 -14.35
N VAL A 500 0.55 15.27 -15.48
CA VAL A 500 -0.20 15.39 -16.73
C VAL A 500 -0.20 14.10 -17.55
N GLU A 501 -1.34 13.78 -18.14
CA GLU A 501 -1.44 12.78 -19.20
C GLU A 501 -1.61 13.48 -20.55
N ILE A 502 -0.85 13.08 -21.56
CA ILE A 502 -1.01 13.61 -22.92
C ILE A 502 -1.69 12.54 -23.77
N HIS A 503 -2.92 12.82 -24.19
CA HIS A 503 -3.75 11.96 -25.03
C HIS A 503 -3.73 12.48 -26.46
N ARG A 504 -3.26 11.68 -27.42
CA ARG A 504 -3.25 11.99 -28.85
C ARG A 504 -4.04 10.93 -29.60
N ASP A 505 -5.07 11.31 -30.35
CA ASP A 505 -5.89 10.38 -31.13
C ASP A 505 -5.92 10.81 -32.61
N ALA A 506 -5.25 10.03 -33.46
CA ALA A 506 -5.16 10.31 -34.90
C ALA A 506 -6.48 10.11 -35.65
N ALA A 507 -7.44 9.37 -35.08
CA ALA A 507 -8.75 9.16 -35.69
C ALA A 507 -9.62 10.42 -35.56
N THR A 508 -9.61 11.04 -34.39
CA THR A 508 -10.40 12.25 -34.10
C THR A 508 -9.63 13.53 -34.46
N GLY A 509 -8.29 13.48 -34.41
CA GLY A 509 -7.39 14.62 -34.49
C GLY A 509 -7.27 15.38 -33.18
N GLU A 510 -7.70 14.79 -32.06
CA GLU A 510 -7.63 15.40 -30.73
C GLU A 510 -6.22 15.26 -30.15
N GLU A 511 -5.69 16.37 -29.62
CA GLU A 511 -4.67 16.35 -28.59
C GLU A 511 -5.27 16.95 -27.32
N ARG A 512 -5.30 16.15 -26.25
CA ARG A 512 -5.88 16.51 -24.96
C ARG A 512 -4.89 16.25 -23.83
N HIS A 513 -4.64 17.25 -23.02
CA HIS A 513 -3.91 17.14 -21.76
C HIS A 513 -4.91 16.91 -20.64
N VAL A 514 -4.61 15.94 -19.78
CA VAL A 514 -5.43 15.62 -18.61
C VAL A 514 -4.60 15.81 -17.36
N ILE A 515 -4.94 16.83 -16.58
CA ILE A 515 -4.24 17.17 -15.34
C ILE A 515 -5.04 16.56 -14.19
N SER A 516 -4.49 15.54 -13.54
CA SER A 516 -5.12 14.86 -12.39
C SER A 516 -4.54 15.41 -11.10
N VAL A 517 -5.39 15.89 -10.18
CA VAL A 517 -4.96 16.49 -8.91
C VAL A 517 -5.70 15.83 -7.75
N GLU A 518 -4.97 15.36 -6.76
CA GLU A 518 -5.54 14.97 -5.47
C GLU A 518 -5.91 16.24 -4.69
N ALA A 519 -7.19 16.36 -4.34
CA ALA A 519 -7.77 17.55 -3.75
C ALA A 519 -8.57 17.14 -2.51
N GLY A 520 -7.85 16.71 -1.47
CA GLY A 520 -8.45 16.14 -0.26
C GLY A 520 -8.94 14.71 -0.52
N ARG A 521 -10.20 14.43 -0.21
CA ARG A 521 -10.89 13.15 -0.48
C ARG A 521 -11.38 13.03 -1.91
N SER A 522 -11.38 14.14 -2.65
CA SER A 522 -11.83 14.20 -4.04
C SER A 522 -10.63 14.17 -4.99
N GLN A 523 -10.78 13.51 -6.14
CA GLN A 523 -9.84 13.65 -7.25
C GLN A 523 -10.41 14.67 -8.24
N VAL A 524 -9.63 15.66 -8.66
CA VAL A 524 -10.07 16.62 -9.68
C VAL A 524 -9.27 16.40 -10.96
N ARG A 525 -9.96 16.28 -12.09
CA ARG A 525 -9.32 16.17 -13.42
C ARG A 525 -9.68 17.35 -14.29
N ALA A 526 -8.69 18.04 -14.83
CA ALA A 526 -8.88 19.09 -15.83
C ALA A 526 -8.66 18.51 -17.23
N LEU A 527 -9.60 18.73 -18.14
CA LEU A 527 -9.49 18.34 -19.53
C LEU A 527 -9.19 19.56 -20.40
N HIS A 528 -7.96 19.65 -20.92
CA HIS A 528 -7.51 20.73 -21.79
C HIS A 528 -7.23 20.18 -23.19
N TRP A 529 -7.93 20.65 -24.20
CA TRP A 529 -7.67 20.34 -25.61
C TRP A 529 -6.85 21.44 -26.26
N VAL A 530 -5.79 21.03 -26.96
CA VAL A 530 -4.84 21.95 -27.61
C VAL A 530 -5.31 22.36 -29.01
N THR A 531 -5.89 21.42 -29.76
CA THR A 531 -6.19 21.62 -31.18
C THR A 531 -7.67 21.51 -31.49
N LYS A 532 -8.22 20.29 -31.46
CA LYS A 532 -9.60 19.97 -31.78
C LYS A 532 -10.26 19.29 -30.58
N TRP A 533 -11.51 19.64 -30.31
CA TRP A 533 -12.30 19.04 -29.23
C TRP A 533 -13.76 18.82 -29.69
N PRO A 534 -14.53 17.98 -29.00
CA PRO A 534 -15.94 17.74 -29.33
C PRO A 534 -16.80 18.98 -29.16
N ARG A 535 -17.80 19.16 -30.04
CA ARG A 535 -18.70 20.33 -30.01
C ARG A 535 -19.48 20.49 -28.71
N ASP A 536 -19.86 19.38 -28.10
CA ASP A 536 -20.73 19.34 -26.91
C ASP A 536 -19.95 19.22 -25.60
N VAL A 537 -18.62 19.43 -25.64
CA VAL A 537 -17.76 19.38 -24.46
C VAL A 537 -17.03 20.71 -24.34
N ARG A 538 -17.08 21.29 -23.15
CA ARG A 538 -16.36 22.54 -22.87
C ARG A 538 -14.86 22.26 -22.75
N ASN A 539 -14.02 23.09 -23.39
CA ASN A 539 -12.59 23.06 -23.15
C ASN A 539 -12.26 23.59 -21.73
N ASP A 540 -11.14 23.18 -21.15
CA ASP A 540 -10.71 23.50 -19.78
C ASP A 540 -11.73 23.12 -18.70
N GLN A 541 -12.51 22.07 -18.95
CA GLN A 541 -13.51 21.54 -18.01
C GLN A 541 -12.81 20.94 -16.80
N LEU A 542 -13.29 21.29 -15.60
CA LEU A 542 -12.88 20.62 -14.36
C LEU A 542 -13.92 19.55 -14.02
N ARG A 543 -13.43 18.36 -13.68
CA ARG A 543 -14.25 17.22 -13.29
C ARG A 543 -13.90 16.83 -11.86
N PHE A 544 -14.79 17.14 -10.94
CA PHE A 544 -14.65 16.83 -9.52
C PHE A 544 -15.21 15.43 -9.26
N CYS A 545 -14.33 14.46 -9.02
CA CYS A 545 -14.70 13.08 -8.72
C CYS A 545 -14.99 12.93 -7.24
N LEU A 546 -16.23 12.57 -6.90
CA LEU A 546 -16.61 12.14 -5.57
C LEU A 546 -16.50 10.62 -5.47
N SER A 547 -15.78 10.15 -4.47
CA SER A 547 -15.48 8.73 -4.30
C SER A 547 -16.20 8.09 -3.11
N ASN A 548 -16.36 6.77 -3.15
CA ASN A 548 -16.78 5.97 -1.99
C ASN A 548 -15.58 5.63 -1.07
N HIS A 549 -15.79 4.77 -0.07
CA HIS A 549 -14.75 4.35 0.88
C HIS A 549 -13.58 3.59 0.25
N LEU A 550 -13.77 2.93 -0.90
CA LEU A 550 -12.71 2.25 -1.66
C LEU A 550 -11.97 3.20 -2.60
N ASN A 551 -12.28 4.51 -2.58
CA ASN A 551 -11.85 5.49 -3.57
C ASN A 551 -12.41 5.23 -4.99
N SER A 552 -13.50 4.49 -5.14
CA SER A 552 -14.15 4.32 -6.44
C SER A 552 -14.93 5.59 -6.81
N SER A 553 -14.73 6.11 -8.02
CA SER A 553 -15.38 7.34 -8.50
C SER A 553 -16.88 7.10 -8.78
N THR A 554 -17.75 7.50 -7.86
CA THR A 554 -19.20 7.24 -7.96
C THR A 554 -19.94 8.37 -8.67
N LEU A 555 -19.46 9.61 -8.55
CA LEU A 555 -20.01 10.80 -9.18
C LEU A 555 -18.88 11.66 -9.76
N GLU A 556 -19.13 12.26 -10.93
CA GLU A 556 -18.33 13.37 -11.45
C GLU A 556 -19.21 14.62 -11.52
N LEU A 557 -18.71 15.73 -10.98
CA LEU A 557 -19.35 17.05 -11.07
C LEU A 557 -18.52 17.98 -11.96
N ASP A 558 -19.18 18.90 -12.66
CA ASP A 558 -18.50 19.97 -13.39
C ASP A 558 -18.05 21.12 -12.46
N GLU A 559 -17.42 22.15 -13.03
CA GLU A 559 -17.00 23.35 -12.31
C GLU A 559 -18.14 24.19 -11.70
N ARG A 560 -19.40 23.92 -12.07
CA ARG A 560 -20.60 24.57 -11.53
C ARG A 560 -21.34 23.68 -10.53
N GLY A 561 -20.83 22.48 -10.24
CA GLY A 561 -21.44 21.50 -9.35
C GLY A 561 -22.53 20.64 -10.01
N ALA A 562 -22.72 20.72 -11.33
CA ALA A 562 -23.69 19.89 -12.03
C ALA A 562 -23.15 18.47 -12.24
N VAL A 563 -24.03 17.46 -12.11
CA VAL A 563 -23.65 16.05 -12.27
C VAL A 563 -23.35 15.73 -13.74
N LEU A 564 -22.11 15.38 -14.03
CA LEU A 564 -21.64 14.91 -15.34
C LEU A 564 -21.92 13.43 -15.52
N SER A 565 -21.53 12.62 -14.53
CA SER A 565 -21.73 11.18 -14.56
C SER A 565 -21.98 10.58 -13.18
N ARG A 566 -22.71 9.46 -13.16
CA ARG A 566 -22.89 8.57 -12.02
C ARG A 566 -22.50 7.15 -12.42
N GLU A 567 -21.77 6.47 -11.55
CA GLU A 567 -21.37 5.09 -11.76
C GLU A 567 -21.57 4.26 -10.48
N VAL A 568 -22.14 3.06 -10.63
CA VAL A 568 -22.31 2.08 -9.54
C VAL A 568 -21.55 0.82 -9.95
N TYR A 569 -20.87 0.21 -8.99
CA TYR A 569 -20.01 -0.96 -9.19
C TYR A 569 -20.60 -2.20 -8.50
N TYR A 570 -20.45 -3.37 -9.12
CA TYR A 570 -20.51 -4.65 -8.41
C TYR A 570 -19.35 -4.75 -7.42
N ALA A 571 -19.45 -5.67 -6.46
CA ALA A 571 -18.47 -5.80 -5.38
C ALA A 571 -17.03 -6.00 -5.86
N PHE A 572 -16.82 -6.71 -6.97
CA PHE A 572 -15.51 -6.95 -7.58
C PHE A 572 -15.17 -5.97 -8.72
N GLY A 573 -15.80 -4.79 -8.75
CA GLY A 573 -15.39 -3.66 -9.61
C GLY A 573 -15.93 -3.63 -11.04
N GLY A 574 -16.75 -4.60 -11.45
CA GLY A 574 -17.53 -4.48 -12.69
C GLY A 574 -18.58 -3.37 -12.58
N THR A 575 -18.94 -2.70 -13.68
CA THR A 575 -19.89 -1.58 -13.64
C THR A 575 -21.34 -2.08 -13.72
N ALA A 576 -22.14 -1.82 -12.68
CA ALA A 576 -23.56 -2.15 -12.58
C ALA A 576 -24.47 -1.07 -13.19
N LEU A 577 -24.06 0.20 -13.09
CA LEU A 577 -24.74 1.35 -13.69
C LEU A 577 -23.73 2.36 -14.18
N TRP A 578 -23.96 2.91 -15.37
CA TRP A 578 -23.21 4.04 -15.91
C TRP A 578 -24.17 5.03 -16.56
N ALA A 579 -24.27 6.24 -16.01
CA ALA A 579 -25.30 7.21 -16.36
C ALA A 579 -24.81 8.66 -16.34
N GLY A 580 -25.53 9.54 -17.02
CA GLY A 580 -25.30 10.98 -16.98
C GLY A 580 -26.07 11.73 -18.07
N ALA A 581 -25.86 13.05 -18.14
CA ALA A 581 -26.58 13.90 -19.11
C ALA A 581 -26.05 13.74 -20.55
N SER A 582 -24.75 13.50 -20.71
CA SER A 582 -24.08 13.41 -22.01
C SER A 582 -23.17 12.18 -22.10
N GLU A 583 -23.51 11.24 -22.99
CA GLU A 583 -22.67 10.08 -23.27
C GLU A 583 -21.28 10.50 -23.78
N THR A 584 -21.22 11.58 -24.57
CA THR A 584 -19.96 12.15 -25.08
C THR A 584 -19.05 12.57 -23.94
N GLU A 585 -19.58 13.25 -22.92
CA GLU A 585 -18.79 13.61 -21.73
C GLU A 585 -18.41 12.39 -20.89
N GLY A 586 -19.33 11.43 -20.76
CA GLY A 586 -19.08 10.19 -20.03
C GLY A 586 -17.88 9.39 -20.55
N LYS A 587 -17.63 9.43 -21.87
CA LYS A 587 -16.50 8.73 -22.52
C LYS A 587 -15.12 9.21 -22.06
N TYR A 588 -15.02 10.41 -21.48
CA TYR A 588 -13.75 10.94 -20.97
C TYR A 588 -13.44 10.53 -19.53
N LYS A 589 -14.34 9.79 -18.86
CA LYS A 589 -14.08 9.19 -17.55
C LYS A 589 -13.19 7.94 -17.70
N THR A 590 -11.93 8.05 -17.28
CA THR A 590 -10.95 6.94 -17.31
C THR A 590 -10.72 6.32 -15.93
N ILE A 591 -10.72 7.11 -14.85
CA ILE A 591 -10.59 6.64 -13.46
C ILE A 591 -11.95 6.22 -12.92
N ARG A 592 -12.05 4.98 -12.41
CA ARG A 592 -13.33 4.36 -12.03
C ARG A 592 -13.23 3.64 -10.68
N TYR A 593 -13.25 2.30 -10.68
CA TYR A 593 -13.18 1.47 -9.48
C TYR A 593 -11.83 1.59 -8.77
N SER A 594 -11.87 1.72 -7.44
CA SER A 594 -10.70 1.86 -6.56
C SER A 594 -9.69 2.94 -6.96
N GLY A 595 -10.15 4.01 -7.59
CA GLY A 595 -9.30 5.09 -8.09
C GLY A 595 -8.37 4.66 -9.23
N LYS A 596 -8.67 3.53 -9.90
CA LYS A 596 -7.84 2.97 -10.97
C LYS A 596 -8.38 3.28 -12.36
N GLU A 597 -7.45 3.40 -13.30
CA GLU A 597 -7.75 3.54 -14.71
C GLU A 597 -8.28 2.22 -15.28
N ARG A 598 -9.39 2.30 -16.02
CA ARG A 598 -9.92 1.18 -16.79
C ARG A 598 -9.53 1.32 -18.27
N ASP A 599 -8.74 0.38 -18.76
CA ASP A 599 -8.26 0.36 -20.15
C ASP A 599 -9.35 -0.05 -21.16
N ALA A 600 -9.06 0.08 -22.45
CA ALA A 600 -10.00 -0.30 -23.51
C ALA A 600 -10.26 -1.82 -23.53
N THR A 601 -9.30 -2.61 -23.05
CA THR A 601 -9.43 -4.05 -22.79
C THR A 601 -10.45 -4.39 -21.68
N GLY A 602 -10.86 -3.40 -20.89
CA GLY A 602 -11.67 -3.58 -19.68
C GLY A 602 -10.87 -3.83 -18.42
N LEU A 603 -9.58 -4.18 -18.53
CA LEU A 603 -8.70 -4.39 -17.39
C LEU A 603 -8.52 -3.08 -16.60
N TYR A 604 -8.36 -3.24 -15.28
CA TYR A 604 -7.92 -2.14 -14.43
C TYR A 604 -6.40 -2.21 -14.24
N TYR A 605 -5.71 -1.10 -14.47
CA TYR A 605 -4.28 -0.99 -14.22
C TYR A 605 -4.04 -0.51 -12.78
N TYR A 606 -3.40 -1.34 -11.95
CA TYR A 606 -3.15 -1.04 -10.55
C TYR A 606 -1.73 -0.50 -10.27
N GLY A 607 -0.84 -0.51 -11.26
CA GLY A 607 0.57 -0.16 -11.10
C GLY A 607 1.47 -1.31 -11.50
N TYR A 608 1.48 -2.38 -10.70
CA TYR A 608 2.31 -3.56 -10.97
C TYR A 608 1.57 -4.72 -11.62
N ARG A 609 0.23 -4.74 -11.50
CA ARG A 609 -0.62 -5.77 -12.08
C ARG A 609 -1.83 -5.18 -12.78
N CYS A 610 -2.39 -5.98 -13.69
CA CYS A 610 -3.69 -5.72 -14.30
C CYS A 610 -4.75 -6.64 -13.67
N TYR A 611 -5.90 -6.07 -13.34
CA TYR A 611 -7.01 -6.75 -12.70
C TYR A 611 -8.17 -6.95 -13.69
N ALA A 612 -8.72 -8.17 -13.76
CA ALA A 612 -9.89 -8.50 -14.56
C ALA A 612 -11.14 -8.62 -13.67
N PRO A 613 -11.96 -7.55 -13.54
CA PRO A 613 -13.11 -7.56 -12.63
C PRO A 613 -14.18 -8.61 -12.99
N TRP A 614 -14.33 -8.96 -14.27
CA TRP A 614 -15.25 -10.02 -14.68
C TRP A 614 -14.77 -11.43 -14.32
N LEU A 615 -13.45 -11.64 -14.20
CA LEU A 615 -12.85 -12.90 -13.74
C LEU A 615 -12.62 -12.93 -12.23
N GLN A 616 -12.69 -11.77 -11.57
CA GLN A 616 -12.47 -11.55 -10.14
C GLN A 616 -11.07 -11.96 -9.66
N ARG A 617 -10.06 -11.79 -10.52
CA ARG A 617 -8.67 -12.13 -10.21
C ARG A 617 -7.67 -11.29 -10.99
N TRP A 618 -6.42 -11.30 -10.53
CA TRP A 618 -5.29 -10.76 -11.27
C TRP A 618 -4.99 -11.64 -12.50
N VAL A 619 -4.53 -11.02 -13.59
CA VAL A 619 -4.15 -11.75 -14.83
C VAL A 619 -2.70 -12.22 -14.85
N SER A 620 -1.93 -11.89 -13.81
CA SER A 620 -0.57 -12.36 -13.56
C SER A 620 -0.35 -12.59 -12.06
N PRO A 621 0.65 -13.40 -11.67
CA PRO A 621 0.99 -13.62 -10.27
C PRO A 621 1.42 -12.31 -9.58
N ASP A 622 1.29 -12.27 -8.26
CA ASP A 622 1.83 -11.19 -7.45
C ASP A 622 3.36 -11.07 -7.63
N PRO A 623 3.88 -9.91 -8.09
CA PRO A 623 5.32 -9.72 -8.22
C PRO A 623 6.04 -9.62 -6.88
N ALA A 624 5.33 -9.40 -5.75
CA ALA A 624 5.88 -9.53 -4.41
C ALA A 624 5.91 -11.00 -3.91
N GLY A 625 5.42 -11.95 -4.72
CA GLY A 625 5.40 -13.36 -4.38
C GLY A 625 4.31 -13.70 -3.37
N PHE A 626 4.67 -14.41 -2.30
CA PHE A 626 3.72 -15.06 -1.39
C PHE A 626 3.37 -14.22 -0.14
N VAL A 627 3.51 -12.89 -0.23
CA VAL A 627 3.27 -11.94 0.88
C VAL A 627 1.81 -11.94 1.37
N ASP A 628 0.85 -12.27 0.49
CA ASP A 628 -0.58 -12.32 0.79
C ASP A 628 -1.15 -13.73 0.84
N GLY A 629 -0.28 -14.70 1.11
CA GLY A 629 -0.59 -16.11 1.14
C GLY A 629 -0.32 -16.82 -0.19
N LEU A 630 -0.73 -18.09 -0.25
CA LEU A 630 -0.29 -19.02 -1.28
C LEU A 630 -0.98 -18.88 -2.64
N ASN A 631 -2.05 -18.09 -2.72
CA ASN A 631 -2.76 -17.84 -3.97
C ASN A 631 -2.41 -16.44 -4.49
N VAL A 632 -1.40 -16.41 -5.35
CA VAL A 632 -0.83 -15.19 -5.94
C VAL A 632 -1.73 -14.50 -6.97
N PHE A 633 -2.91 -15.05 -7.27
CA PHE A 633 -3.92 -14.47 -8.17
C PHE A 633 -5.14 -13.89 -7.43
N MET A 634 -5.22 -14.09 -6.11
CA MET A 634 -6.38 -13.70 -5.32
C MET A 634 -6.50 -12.18 -5.21
N MET A 635 -7.68 -11.65 -5.48
CA MET A 635 -7.96 -10.23 -5.29
C MET A 635 -8.39 -9.98 -3.84
N THR A 636 -7.61 -9.22 -3.09
CA THR A 636 -7.99 -8.67 -1.76
C THR A 636 -8.63 -9.69 -0.81
N PHE A 637 -8.04 -10.89 -0.72
CA PHE A 637 -8.55 -11.99 0.12
C PHE A 637 -9.99 -12.45 -0.19
N ASN A 638 -10.47 -12.21 -1.42
CA ASN A 638 -11.87 -12.35 -1.83
C ASN A 638 -12.84 -11.46 -1.03
N ASN A 639 -12.35 -10.34 -0.49
CA ASN A 639 -13.14 -9.40 0.29
C ASN A 639 -12.89 -7.95 -0.21
N PRO A 640 -13.32 -7.65 -1.44
CA PRO A 640 -13.03 -6.38 -2.12
C PRO A 640 -13.83 -5.19 -1.57
N ILE A 641 -14.81 -5.45 -0.70
CA ILE A 641 -15.61 -4.40 -0.05
C ILE A 641 -14.88 -3.81 1.16
N ASN A 642 -14.02 -4.59 1.82
CA ASN A 642 -13.33 -4.17 3.04
C ASN A 642 -11.83 -3.88 2.82
N TRP A 643 -11.25 -4.40 1.75
CA TRP A 643 -9.82 -4.24 1.44
C TRP A 643 -9.61 -3.55 0.09
N VAL A 644 -8.54 -2.77 0.01
CA VAL A 644 -8.07 -2.12 -1.21
C VAL A 644 -6.63 -2.52 -1.45
N ASP A 645 -6.32 -2.96 -2.66
CA ASP A 645 -4.93 -3.05 -3.15
C ASP A 645 -4.62 -1.73 -3.88
N SER A 646 -3.68 -0.94 -3.35
CA SER A 646 -3.37 0.37 -3.92
C SER A 646 -2.38 0.31 -5.08
N LEU A 647 -1.62 -0.77 -5.26
CA LEU A 647 -0.52 -0.83 -6.25
C LEU A 647 -0.46 -2.14 -7.06
N GLY A 648 -1.26 -3.14 -6.71
CA GLY A 648 -1.13 -4.51 -7.20
C GLY A 648 -0.07 -5.32 -6.46
N LYS A 649 0.24 -4.97 -5.20
CA LYS A 649 1.20 -5.60 -4.25
C LYS A 649 0.72 -5.23 -2.84
N ASN A 650 0.39 -6.15 -1.92
CA ASN A 650 0.02 -5.76 -0.53
C ASN A 650 1.21 -6.05 0.44
N ALA A 651 1.21 -5.86 1.77
CA ALA A 651 0.78 -4.83 2.74
C ALA A 651 1.51 -5.19 4.08
N VAL A 652 1.62 -4.31 5.10
CA VAL A 652 2.27 -4.67 6.39
C VAL A 652 1.40 -5.66 7.19
N PRO A 653 1.96 -6.75 7.77
CA PRO A 653 1.21 -7.69 8.62
C PRO A 653 0.50 -7.04 9.81
N THR A 654 -0.61 -7.63 10.26
CA THR A 654 -1.40 -7.17 11.44
C THR A 654 -0.87 -7.77 12.75
N ILE A 655 0.41 -7.57 13.00
CA ILE A 655 1.10 -8.01 14.22
C ILE A 655 1.63 -6.77 14.91
N ALA A 656 1.47 -6.68 16.23
CA ALA A 656 2.00 -5.61 17.06
C ALA A 656 3.02 -6.16 18.06
N HIS A 657 4.14 -5.48 18.20
CA HIS A 657 5.25 -5.87 19.06
C HIS A 657 5.51 -4.80 20.12
N PHE A 658 5.66 -5.24 21.37
CA PHE A 658 6.05 -4.43 22.53
C PHE A 658 7.19 -5.13 23.25
N TYR A 659 8.06 -4.39 23.94
CA TYR A 659 9.13 -4.96 24.75
C TYR A 659 9.17 -4.34 26.14
N TRP A 660 9.35 -5.16 27.18
CA TRP A 660 9.49 -4.69 28.56
C TRP A 660 10.31 -5.63 29.45
N ASP A 661 11.37 -5.10 30.05
CA ASP A 661 12.21 -5.81 31.03
C ASP A 661 12.65 -4.95 32.23
N GLY A 662 11.92 -3.86 32.50
CA GLY A 662 12.18 -2.92 33.59
C GLY A 662 11.69 -3.37 34.98
N GLY A 663 11.41 -4.66 35.22
CA GLY A 663 10.68 -5.12 36.40
C GLY A 663 9.18 -5.21 36.13
N ASN A 664 8.32 -5.11 37.15
CA ASN A 664 6.87 -5.10 36.92
C ASN A 664 6.48 -3.87 36.08
N ILE A 665 5.75 -4.09 34.99
CA ILE A 665 5.33 -3.05 34.07
C ILE A 665 4.41 -2.07 34.82
N PRO A 666 4.61 -0.75 34.71
CA PRO A 666 3.65 0.21 35.25
C PRO A 666 2.26 0.00 34.64
N SER A 667 1.21 0.08 35.46
CA SER A 667 -0.18 -0.09 35.00
C SER A 667 -0.53 0.84 33.84
N LEU A 668 0.02 2.06 33.81
CA LEU A 668 -0.16 3.00 32.69
C LEU A 668 0.34 2.44 31.34
N PHE A 669 1.47 1.72 31.34
CA PHE A 669 2.04 1.18 30.11
C PHE A 669 1.31 -0.09 29.68
N LEU A 670 0.96 -0.95 30.63
CA LEU A 670 0.11 -2.11 30.34
C LEU A 670 -1.28 -1.68 29.84
N ARG A 671 -1.84 -0.61 30.40
CA ARG A 671 -3.06 0.04 29.91
C ARG A 671 -2.91 0.48 28.46
N ASN A 672 -1.78 1.06 28.04
CA ASN A 672 -1.56 1.44 26.64
C ASN A 672 -1.58 0.22 25.70
N ILE A 673 -0.97 -0.89 26.10
CA ILE A 673 -0.95 -2.14 25.31
C ILE A 673 -2.35 -2.74 25.20
N LEU A 674 -3.07 -2.83 26.33
CA LEU A 674 -4.45 -3.31 26.36
C LEU A 674 -5.40 -2.38 25.59
N MET A 675 -5.15 -1.08 25.63
CA MET A 675 -5.88 -0.09 24.85
C MET A 675 -5.57 -0.18 23.36
N PHE A 676 -4.32 -0.50 22.99
CA PHE A 676 -3.96 -0.81 21.61
C PHE A 676 -4.75 -2.02 21.11
N LYS A 677 -4.74 -3.12 21.86
CA LYS A 677 -5.50 -4.35 21.51
C LYS A 677 -7.01 -4.07 21.45
N ASN A 678 -7.47 -3.33 22.45
CA ASN A 678 -8.63 -2.44 22.45
C ASN A 678 -9.12 -2.00 21.07
N LEU A 679 -8.37 -1.03 20.57
CA LEU A 679 -8.74 -0.25 19.39
C LEU A 679 -8.44 -0.99 18.09
N ASN A 680 -7.58 -2.01 18.14
CA ASN A 680 -7.05 -2.74 17.00
C ASN A 680 -7.26 -4.24 17.20
N SER A 681 -8.52 -4.65 17.30
CA SER A 681 -8.92 -6.02 17.63
C SER A 681 -8.32 -7.08 16.68
N GLU A 682 -8.04 -6.70 15.43
CA GLU A 682 -7.44 -7.51 14.38
C GLU A 682 -5.94 -7.77 14.57
N TYR A 683 -5.26 -6.95 15.37
CA TYR A 683 -3.84 -7.09 15.62
C TYR A 683 -3.54 -8.18 16.66
N GLN A 684 -2.61 -9.07 16.33
CA GLN A 684 -2.02 -9.98 17.31
C GLN A 684 -0.97 -9.20 18.11
N VAL A 685 -1.08 -9.19 19.45
CA VAL A 685 -0.18 -8.39 20.30
C VAL A 685 0.84 -9.29 20.97
N HIS A 686 2.11 -9.10 20.64
CA HIS A 686 3.25 -9.76 21.26
C HIS A 686 3.94 -8.81 22.24
N VAL A 687 4.12 -9.27 23.47
CA VAL A 687 4.89 -8.57 24.51
C VAL A 687 6.13 -9.39 24.83
N TRP A 688 7.29 -8.87 24.46
CA TRP A 688 8.58 -9.51 24.66
C TRP A 688 9.14 -9.16 26.04
N THR A 689 9.36 -10.17 26.88
CA THR A 689 9.91 -10.01 28.24
C THR A 689 10.66 -11.26 28.70
N HIS A 690 11.67 -11.10 29.55
CA HIS A 690 12.37 -12.22 30.19
C HIS A 690 11.58 -12.92 31.29
N LYS A 691 10.55 -12.25 31.83
CA LYS A 691 9.80 -12.78 32.96
C LYS A 691 8.34 -12.38 32.86
N ASP A 692 7.48 -13.35 32.58
CA ASP A 692 6.05 -13.12 32.40
C ASP A 692 5.38 -12.43 33.59
N SER A 693 5.89 -12.65 34.82
CA SER A 693 5.37 -11.99 36.03
C SER A 693 5.49 -10.46 35.95
N TYR A 694 6.43 -9.93 35.15
CA TYR A 694 6.52 -8.50 34.91
C TYR A 694 5.28 -7.91 34.27
N ILE A 695 4.51 -8.70 33.54
CA ILE A 695 3.26 -8.27 32.92
C ILE A 695 2.06 -8.78 33.73
N PHE A 696 2.07 -10.06 34.12
CA PHE A 696 0.92 -10.68 34.78
C PHE A 696 0.64 -10.14 36.18
N ASP A 697 1.65 -9.82 36.99
CA ASP A 697 1.43 -9.26 38.33
C ASP A 697 0.65 -7.93 38.23
N THR A 698 1.08 -7.04 37.33
CA THR A 698 0.38 -5.77 37.08
C THR A 698 -1.00 -6.00 36.46
N LEU A 699 -1.15 -6.98 35.57
CA LEU A 699 -2.44 -7.30 34.96
C LEU A 699 -3.47 -7.77 36.01
N ASP A 700 -3.03 -8.56 36.99
CA ASP A 700 -3.89 -9.04 38.07
C ASP A 700 -4.19 -7.92 39.08
N ASP A 701 -3.20 -7.08 39.42
CA ASP A 701 -3.43 -5.85 40.20
C ASP A 701 -4.45 -4.92 39.52
N MET A 702 -4.42 -4.81 38.19
CA MET A 702 -5.39 -4.03 37.41
C MET A 702 -6.81 -4.62 37.48
N LYS A 703 -6.96 -5.94 37.51
CA LYS A 703 -8.27 -6.61 37.65
C LYS A 703 -8.88 -6.41 39.04
N GLU A 704 -8.05 -6.43 40.09
CA GLU A 704 -8.48 -6.27 41.48
C GLU A 704 -8.54 -4.81 41.94
N GLY A 705 -7.96 -3.91 41.14
CA GLY A 705 -7.83 -2.48 41.44
C GLY A 705 -9.14 -1.67 41.44
N MET A 706 -9.02 -0.45 41.96
CA MET A 706 -10.14 0.50 42.09
C MET A 706 -10.42 1.31 40.81
N ASP A 707 -9.49 1.35 39.84
CA ASP A 707 -9.66 2.04 38.56
C ASP A 707 -10.56 1.20 37.62
N PRO A 708 -11.80 1.64 37.31
CA PRO A 708 -12.73 0.86 36.50
C PRO A 708 -12.26 0.63 35.06
N VAL A 709 -11.42 1.52 34.51
CA VAL A 709 -10.92 1.41 33.13
C VAL A 709 -9.84 0.34 33.04
N ASP A 710 -8.93 0.31 34.02
CA ASP A 710 -7.91 -0.74 34.11
C ASP A 710 -8.53 -2.11 34.27
N ARG A 711 -9.52 -2.21 35.16
CA ARG A 711 -10.23 -3.46 35.41
C ARG A 711 -10.96 -3.96 34.16
N GLU A 712 -11.68 -3.08 33.47
CA GLU A 712 -12.40 -3.44 32.24
C GLU A 712 -11.44 -3.88 31.13
N LEU A 713 -10.37 -3.12 30.88
CA LEU A 713 -9.37 -3.47 29.87
C LEU A 713 -8.62 -4.76 30.21
N ALA A 714 -8.27 -4.97 31.48
CA ALA A 714 -7.56 -6.16 31.92
C ALA A 714 -8.43 -7.42 31.82
N TYR A 715 -9.74 -7.32 32.14
CA TYR A 715 -10.67 -8.44 31.93
C TYR A 715 -10.94 -8.69 30.45
N ARG A 716 -11.15 -7.64 29.65
CA ARG A 716 -11.54 -7.77 28.25
C ARG A 716 -10.40 -8.17 27.34
N GLU A 717 -9.22 -7.56 27.47
CA GLU A 717 -8.10 -7.78 26.53
C GLU A 717 -6.91 -8.52 27.13
N GLY A 718 -6.83 -8.66 28.45
CA GLY A 718 -5.67 -9.26 29.12
C GLY A 718 -5.34 -10.69 28.65
N HIS A 719 -6.37 -11.44 28.25
CA HIS A 719 -6.21 -12.81 27.72
C HIS A 719 -5.70 -12.85 26.27
N ALA A 720 -5.68 -11.72 25.57
CA ALA A 720 -5.32 -11.61 24.16
C ALA A 720 -3.87 -11.13 23.94
N LEU A 721 -3.09 -10.99 25.02
CA LEU A 721 -1.66 -10.67 24.96
C LEU A 721 -0.83 -11.96 24.83
N ASN A 722 -0.01 -12.05 23.79
CA ASN A 722 0.98 -13.11 23.62
C ASN A 722 2.29 -12.71 24.30
N ILE A 723 2.54 -13.24 25.50
CA ILE A 723 3.77 -12.97 26.23
C ILE A 723 4.82 -14.00 25.83
N ALA A 724 5.97 -13.54 25.36
CA ALA A 724 7.03 -14.40 24.86
C ALA A 724 8.42 -13.88 25.26
N SER A 725 9.38 -14.79 25.30
CA SER A 725 10.75 -14.48 25.68
C SER A 725 11.54 -13.94 24.48
N PRO A 726 12.39 -12.91 24.67
CA PRO A 726 13.31 -12.46 23.62
C PRO A 726 14.22 -13.57 23.08
N GLN A 727 14.53 -14.60 23.87
CA GLN A 727 15.30 -15.76 23.41
C GLN A 727 14.55 -16.60 22.36
N GLU A 728 13.22 -16.58 22.37
CA GLU A 728 12.41 -17.20 21.32
C GLU A 728 12.51 -16.40 20.03
N LEU A 729 12.41 -15.07 20.11
CA LEU A 729 12.60 -14.18 18.99
C LEU A 729 13.98 -14.34 18.34
N PHE A 730 15.07 -14.41 19.13
CA PHE A 730 16.41 -14.59 18.57
C PHE A 730 16.63 -15.97 17.95
N ARG A 731 15.90 -17.00 18.41
CA ARG A 731 15.90 -18.32 17.78
C ARG A 731 15.28 -18.27 16.40
N GLU A 732 14.15 -17.58 16.26
CA GLU A 732 13.50 -17.35 14.96
C GLU A 732 14.33 -16.43 14.07
N LEU A 733 14.95 -15.39 14.64
CA LEU A 733 15.89 -14.52 13.91
C LEU A 733 17.06 -15.32 13.33
N ALA A 734 17.56 -16.32 14.03
CA ALA A 734 18.63 -17.20 13.55
C ALA A 734 18.23 -18.05 12.33
N GLU A 735 16.95 -18.14 12.01
CA GLU A 735 16.46 -18.88 10.84
C GLU A 735 16.46 -18.01 9.56
N VAL A 736 16.43 -16.68 9.71
CA VAL A 736 16.24 -15.73 8.61
C VAL A 736 17.32 -14.64 8.51
N TYR A 737 18.14 -14.44 9.54
CA TYR A 737 19.18 -13.41 9.58
C TYR A 737 20.54 -13.99 9.99
N ALA A 738 21.53 -13.91 9.11
CA ALA A 738 22.85 -14.53 9.32
C ALA A 738 23.59 -13.99 10.56
N GLY A 739 23.34 -12.74 10.92
CA GLY A 739 23.93 -12.05 12.06
C GLY A 739 23.29 -12.35 13.42
N ALA A 740 22.27 -13.22 13.47
CA ALA A 740 21.41 -13.39 14.64
C ALA A 740 22.14 -13.70 15.96
N ALA A 741 23.15 -14.57 15.95
CA ALA A 741 23.91 -14.91 17.15
C ALA A 741 24.67 -13.71 17.74
N HIS A 742 25.15 -12.81 16.87
CA HIS A 742 25.82 -11.58 17.30
C HIS A 742 24.80 -10.55 17.79
N ILE A 743 23.65 -10.44 17.12
CA ILE A 743 22.53 -9.63 17.60
C ILE A 743 22.04 -10.10 18.98
N GLU A 744 21.86 -11.41 19.18
CA GLU A 744 21.54 -12.00 20.48
C GLU A 744 22.63 -11.72 21.52
N GLY A 745 23.90 -11.76 21.11
CA GLY A 745 25.03 -11.39 21.96
C GLY A 745 25.01 -9.92 22.38
N ILE A 746 24.70 -9.01 21.45
CA ILE A 746 24.52 -7.56 21.71
C ILE A 746 23.35 -7.35 22.65
N TYR A 747 22.22 -8.00 22.38
CA TYR A 747 21.06 -7.97 23.25
C TYR A 747 21.39 -8.45 24.66
N SER A 748 22.05 -9.61 24.79
CA SER A 748 22.44 -10.21 26.07
C SER A 748 23.39 -9.30 26.85
N ARG A 749 24.32 -8.66 26.14
CA ARG A 749 25.22 -7.66 26.69
C ARG A 749 24.45 -6.46 27.24
N GLU A 750 23.52 -5.90 26.47
CA GLU A 750 22.81 -4.67 26.87
C GLU A 750 21.69 -4.94 27.89
N SER A 751 21.12 -6.14 27.95
CA SER A 751 20.11 -6.54 28.95
C SER A 751 20.70 -7.05 30.27
N ASN A 752 21.82 -7.78 30.22
CA ASN A 752 22.37 -8.53 31.36
C ASN A 752 23.83 -8.22 31.71
N GLY A 753 24.53 -7.40 30.94
CA GLY A 753 25.93 -7.02 31.21
C GLY A 753 26.11 -6.09 32.42
N PRO A 754 27.36 -5.87 32.88
CA PRO A 754 27.68 -5.04 34.05
C PRO A 754 27.28 -3.55 33.89
N TYR A 755 27.03 -3.11 32.67
CA TYR A 755 26.62 -1.75 32.32
C TYR A 755 25.34 -1.73 31.50
N LYS A 756 24.30 -2.46 31.95
CA LYS A 756 22.99 -2.62 31.28
C LYS A 756 22.49 -1.35 30.59
N ASN A 757 22.06 -1.51 29.35
CA ASN A 757 21.37 -0.51 28.54
C ASN A 757 20.10 -1.07 27.90
N LEU A 758 19.06 -1.20 28.71
CA LEU A 758 17.76 -1.70 28.30
C LEU A 758 17.14 -0.93 27.11
N ALA A 759 17.49 0.34 26.89
CA ALA A 759 17.12 1.09 25.68
C ALA A 759 17.70 0.46 24.39
N ALA A 760 19.00 0.16 24.39
CA ALA A 760 19.64 -0.50 23.24
C ALA A 760 19.17 -1.96 23.09
N ALA A 761 18.88 -2.64 24.20
CA ALA A 761 18.27 -3.98 24.15
C ALA A 761 16.87 -3.94 23.51
N SER A 762 16.07 -2.91 23.83
CA SER A 762 14.75 -2.66 23.23
C SER A 762 14.85 -2.41 21.73
N ASP A 763 15.75 -1.50 21.32
CA ASP A 763 15.98 -1.19 19.90
C ASP A 763 16.37 -2.46 19.09
N VAL A 764 17.15 -3.37 19.69
CA VAL A 764 17.54 -4.64 19.07
C VAL A 764 16.34 -5.59 18.94
N VAL A 765 15.50 -5.71 19.97
CA VAL A 765 14.29 -6.54 19.93
C VAL A 765 13.27 -5.98 18.94
N GLU A 766 13.12 -4.66 18.88
CA GLU A 766 12.29 -3.94 17.90
C GLU A 766 12.63 -4.35 16.46
N LEU A 767 13.90 -4.18 16.08
CA LEU A 767 14.38 -4.47 14.73
C LEU A 767 14.30 -5.97 14.43
N ALA A 768 14.69 -6.81 15.38
CA ALA A 768 14.58 -8.26 15.23
C ALA A 768 13.12 -8.72 15.05
N ALA A 769 12.19 -8.21 15.86
CA ALA A 769 10.78 -8.62 15.82
C ALA A 769 10.11 -8.22 14.51
N THR A 770 10.30 -6.97 14.08
CA THR A 770 9.71 -6.46 12.84
C THR A 770 10.39 -7.04 11.59
N TYR A 771 11.67 -7.39 11.66
CA TYR A 771 12.33 -8.11 10.57
C TYR A 771 11.82 -9.55 10.45
N VAL A 772 11.76 -10.30 11.55
CA VAL A 772 11.35 -11.72 11.53
C VAL A 772 9.86 -11.89 11.20
N LYS A 773 9.00 -11.08 11.83
CA LYS A 773 7.54 -11.28 11.78
C LYS A 773 6.80 -10.20 10.97
N GLY A 774 7.47 -9.13 10.54
CA GLY A 774 6.81 -7.94 10.02
C GLY A 774 5.95 -7.26 11.10
N GLY A 775 4.98 -6.46 10.68
CA GLY A 775 4.04 -5.81 11.58
C GLY A 775 4.56 -4.49 12.14
N VAL A 776 3.93 -4.00 13.22
CA VAL A 776 4.24 -2.73 13.87
C VAL A 776 4.92 -2.98 15.23
N TYR A 777 6.05 -2.33 15.49
CA TYR A 777 6.59 -2.22 16.83
C TYR A 777 6.16 -0.91 17.47
N MET A 778 5.92 -0.94 18.78
CA MET A 778 5.62 0.22 19.59
C MET A 778 6.30 0.17 20.95
N ASP A 779 6.88 1.29 21.36
CA ASP A 779 7.30 1.49 22.75
C ASP A 779 6.08 1.44 23.68
N VAL A 780 6.23 0.85 24.88
CA VAL A 780 5.10 0.61 25.81
C VAL A 780 4.50 1.89 26.43
N ASP A 781 5.25 2.99 26.39
CA ASP A 781 4.79 4.31 26.84
C ASP A 781 4.05 5.09 25.74
N ILE A 782 3.92 4.49 24.55
CA ILE A 782 3.15 5.04 23.43
C ILE A 782 1.74 4.52 23.51
N ALA A 783 0.80 5.45 23.41
CA ALA A 783 -0.60 5.12 23.23
C ALA A 783 -1.01 5.50 21.82
N VAL A 784 -1.75 4.61 21.18
CA VAL A 784 -2.52 4.93 19.99
C VAL A 784 -3.65 5.89 20.35
N ALA A 785 -3.88 6.85 19.46
CA ALA A 785 -4.98 7.79 19.62
C ALA A 785 -6.30 7.21 19.08
N GLY A 786 -6.24 6.15 18.27
CA GLY A 786 -7.37 5.43 17.70
C GLY A 786 -6.94 4.13 17.00
N PRO A 787 -7.85 3.44 16.30
CA PRO A 787 -7.49 2.32 15.43
C PRO A 787 -6.51 2.76 14.35
N ILE A 788 -5.48 1.96 14.13
CA ILE A 788 -4.40 2.25 13.18
C ILE A 788 -4.66 1.60 11.81
N GLY A 789 -5.58 0.63 11.74
CA GLY A 789 -5.89 -0.11 10.51
C GLY A 789 -4.67 -0.85 9.97
N ARG A 790 -4.76 -1.41 8.75
CA ARG A 790 -3.59 -2.04 8.11
C ARG A 790 -2.63 -0.97 7.61
N LEU A 791 -1.35 -1.12 7.93
CA LEU A 791 -0.29 -0.27 7.44
C LEU A 791 0.18 -0.75 6.06
N ASN A 792 0.67 0.17 5.23
CA ASN A 792 1.27 -0.16 3.94
C ASN A 792 2.67 0.46 3.86
N ALA A 793 3.69 -0.40 3.80
CA ALA A 793 5.08 0.01 3.72
C ALA A 793 5.56 -0.11 2.26
N ILE A 794 5.47 0.99 1.51
CA ILE A 794 5.81 1.05 0.07
C ILE A 794 7.22 0.50 -0.18
N ASN A 795 8.16 0.82 0.70
CA ASN A 795 9.55 0.38 0.63
C ASN A 795 9.88 -0.74 1.64
N GLY A 796 8.86 -1.45 2.10
CA GLY A 796 8.99 -2.55 3.04
C GLY A 796 9.28 -2.16 4.50
N PHE A 797 9.56 -0.88 4.79
CA PHE A 797 9.80 -0.36 6.13
C PHE A 797 9.21 1.04 6.32
N LEU A 798 8.70 1.30 7.52
CA LEU A 798 8.18 2.57 8.01
C LEU A 798 8.78 2.85 9.39
N ALA A 799 9.09 4.10 9.68
CA ALA A 799 9.44 4.61 10.99
C ALA A 799 8.64 5.87 11.28
N HIS A 800 8.56 6.26 12.56
CA HIS A 800 7.97 7.54 12.91
C HIS A 800 8.89 8.67 12.49
N ILE A 801 8.44 9.49 11.54
CA ILE A 801 9.20 10.62 11.00
C ILE A 801 8.37 11.89 11.16
N GLU A 802 8.92 12.85 11.91
CA GLU A 802 8.31 14.17 12.13
C GLU A 802 9.35 15.24 11.78
N GLY A 803 9.25 15.77 10.55
CA GLY A 803 10.24 16.71 10.02
C GLY A 803 11.65 16.11 9.99
N PRO A 804 12.67 16.74 10.60
CA PRO A 804 14.03 16.22 10.62
C PRO A 804 14.26 15.14 11.68
N MET A 805 13.23 14.80 12.47
CA MET A 805 13.32 13.80 13.54
C MET A 805 12.81 12.46 13.05
N THR A 806 13.65 11.44 13.12
CA THR A 806 13.19 10.05 13.13
C THR A 806 13.06 9.62 14.59
N SER A 807 12.05 8.81 14.87
CA SER A 807 11.85 8.10 16.12
C SER A 807 11.61 6.63 15.81
N ASN A 808 12.17 5.77 16.63
CA ASN A 808 11.97 4.32 16.58
C ASN A 808 10.90 3.87 17.60
N ALA A 809 10.25 4.81 18.28
CA ALA A 809 9.18 4.49 19.23
C ALA A 809 7.95 3.87 18.54
N VAL A 810 7.82 4.05 17.22
CA VAL A 810 6.95 3.26 16.35
C VAL A 810 7.66 3.01 15.02
N ILE A 811 7.78 1.75 14.63
CA ILE A 811 8.21 1.33 13.30
C ILE A 811 7.26 0.26 12.77
N ALA A 812 7.19 0.08 11.46
CA ALA A 812 6.41 -0.98 10.87
C ALA A 812 7.10 -1.53 9.62
N ALA A 813 7.10 -2.83 9.43
CA ALA A 813 7.82 -3.45 8.32
C ALA A 813 7.05 -4.64 7.75
N ILE A 814 7.29 -4.95 6.48
CA ILE A 814 7.00 -6.29 5.98
C ILE A 814 8.10 -7.26 6.52
N PRO A 815 7.80 -8.55 6.68
CA PRO A 815 8.81 -9.53 7.09
C PRO A 815 9.97 -9.54 6.09
N GLU A 816 11.17 -9.78 6.59
CA GLU A 816 12.41 -9.90 5.81
C GLU A 816 12.64 -8.68 4.88
N SER A 817 12.17 -7.50 5.27
CA SER A 817 12.37 -6.29 4.47
C SER A 817 13.86 -5.97 4.31
N SER A 818 14.26 -5.59 3.10
CA SER A 818 15.64 -5.23 2.79
C SER A 818 16.19 -4.11 3.69
N ILE A 819 15.33 -3.20 4.14
CA ILE A 819 15.71 -2.13 5.07
C ILE A 819 15.84 -2.64 6.51
N GLY A 820 14.96 -3.54 6.95
CA GLY A 820 15.09 -4.17 8.26
C GLY A 820 16.41 -4.95 8.39
N GLU A 821 16.82 -5.65 7.34
CA GLU A 821 18.11 -6.35 7.27
C GLU A 821 19.29 -5.40 7.39
N GLN A 822 19.30 -4.34 6.57
CA GLN A 822 20.34 -3.31 6.60
C GLN A 822 20.46 -2.62 7.97
N LEU A 823 19.35 -2.41 8.67
CA LEU A 823 19.35 -1.85 10.01
C LEU A 823 19.97 -2.82 11.02
N LEU A 824 19.67 -4.12 10.95
CA LEU A 824 20.32 -5.14 11.78
C LEU A 824 21.82 -5.23 11.50
N ASP A 825 22.23 -5.18 10.23
CA ASP A 825 23.64 -5.16 9.83
C ASP A 825 24.38 -3.93 10.36
N ARG A 826 23.71 -2.78 10.35
CA ARG A 826 24.27 -1.56 10.94
C ARG A 826 24.52 -1.73 12.43
N VAL A 827 23.59 -2.33 13.16
CA VAL A 827 23.77 -2.61 14.60
C VAL A 827 25.00 -3.48 14.80
N LEU A 828 25.21 -4.52 14.00
CA LEU A 828 26.41 -5.35 14.09
C LEU A 828 27.68 -4.55 13.83
N TYR A 829 27.69 -3.75 12.77
CA TYR A 829 28.83 -2.90 12.43
C TYR A 829 29.20 -1.95 13.57
N GLU A 830 28.22 -1.27 14.16
CA GLU A 830 28.48 -0.30 15.22
C GLU A 830 29.01 -0.95 16.50
N TYR A 831 28.69 -2.23 16.74
CA TYR A 831 29.19 -3.01 17.87
C TYR A 831 30.51 -3.77 17.59
N SER A 832 31.09 -3.61 16.39
CA SER A 832 32.35 -4.26 15.99
C SER A 832 33.60 -3.49 16.46
N ASP A 833 34.74 -4.20 16.48
CA ASP A 833 36.06 -3.61 16.76
C ASP A 833 36.50 -2.59 15.69
N GLU A 834 35.98 -2.71 14.46
CA GLU A 834 36.27 -1.81 13.34
C GLU A 834 35.64 -0.42 13.55
N SER A 835 34.38 -0.36 14.02
CA SER A 835 33.76 0.91 14.44
C SER A 835 34.50 1.51 15.65
N ALA A 836 34.96 0.68 16.59
CA ALA A 836 35.75 1.13 17.74
C ALA A 836 37.06 1.83 17.34
N ALA A 837 37.75 1.34 16.31
CA ALA A 837 38.98 1.95 15.81
C ALA A 837 38.77 3.34 15.19
N ARG A 838 37.63 3.58 14.52
CA ARG A 838 37.28 4.86 13.86
C ARG A 838 37.21 6.04 14.84
N PHE A 839 36.86 5.78 16.10
CA PHE A 839 36.68 6.80 17.14
C PHE A 839 37.90 6.99 18.06
N GLY A 840 39.05 6.36 17.75
CA GLY A 840 40.33 6.65 18.39
C GLY A 840 40.43 6.23 19.87
N ARG A 841 39.61 5.29 20.34
CA ARG A 841 39.72 4.71 21.68
C ARG A 841 39.60 3.19 21.66
N GLU A 842 40.56 2.54 22.30
CA GLU A 842 40.44 1.14 22.73
C GLU A 842 39.24 1.04 23.69
N ASN A 843 38.27 0.21 23.32
CA ASN A 843 37.10 -0.19 24.11
C ASN A 843 35.97 0.86 24.26
N PHE A 844 34.99 0.83 23.35
CA PHE A 844 33.57 0.98 23.74
C PHE A 844 33.13 -0.09 24.77
N GLY A 845 33.98 -1.09 25.00
CA GLY A 845 33.74 -2.33 25.72
C GLY A 845 33.90 -2.22 27.24
N TRP A 846 33.12 -3.07 27.92
CA TRP A 846 33.26 -3.78 29.20
C TRP A 846 34.00 -3.18 30.42
N SER A 847 34.90 -2.20 30.29
CA SER A 847 35.77 -1.70 31.37
C SER A 847 35.36 -0.34 31.96
N GLN A 848 34.56 0.47 31.26
CA GLN A 848 34.10 1.79 31.75
C GLN A 848 32.59 2.02 31.56
N LYS A 849 31.95 2.62 32.58
CA LYS A 849 30.53 2.98 32.56
C LYS A 849 30.30 4.22 31.69
N ARG A 850 29.42 4.12 30.68
CA ARG A 850 29.08 5.16 29.68
C ARG A 850 28.40 6.45 30.23
N SER A 851 28.56 6.81 31.50
CA SER A 851 27.63 7.69 32.25
C SER A 851 28.06 9.13 32.54
N ALA A 852 29.20 9.63 32.06
CA ALA A 852 29.60 11.02 32.32
C ALA A 852 29.08 11.98 31.24
N ALA A 853 28.26 12.97 31.64
CA ALA A 853 27.76 14.02 30.74
C ALA A 853 28.87 14.90 30.14
N GLU A 854 30.07 14.85 30.73
CA GLU A 854 31.25 15.63 30.34
C GLU A 854 32.03 15.01 29.15
N GLU A 855 31.65 13.83 28.63
CA GLU A 855 32.40 13.08 27.60
C GLU A 855 31.92 13.26 26.13
N GLY A 856 31.27 14.37 25.80
CA GLY A 856 31.02 14.73 24.40
C GLY A 856 30.14 13.73 23.62
N MET A 857 30.65 13.11 22.54
CA MET A 857 29.94 12.14 21.68
C MET A 857 29.77 10.76 22.35
N PHE A 858 30.51 10.48 23.43
CA PHE A 858 30.59 9.16 24.08
C PHE A 858 29.63 8.97 25.27
N ASN A 859 28.73 9.91 25.51
CA ASN A 859 27.65 9.75 26.48
C ASN A 859 26.69 8.63 26.03
N ARG A 860 26.28 7.76 26.97
CA ARG A 860 25.31 6.65 26.80
C ARG A 860 24.12 6.99 25.89
N LEU A 861 23.49 8.15 26.06
CA LEU A 861 22.32 8.53 25.25
C LEU A 861 22.66 8.70 23.77
N LYS A 862 23.79 9.36 23.47
CA LYS A 862 24.23 9.58 22.09
C LYS A 862 24.64 8.28 21.44
N LEU A 863 25.37 7.43 22.16
CA LEU A 863 25.74 6.10 21.65
C LEU A 863 24.52 5.25 21.32
N THR A 864 23.50 5.19 22.18
CA THR A 864 22.27 4.47 21.86
C THR A 864 21.56 5.05 20.64
N LEU A 865 21.46 6.38 20.53
CA LEU A 865 20.86 7.03 19.36
C LEU A 865 21.52 6.60 18.03
N PHE A 866 22.86 6.51 18.00
CA PHE A 866 23.63 6.24 16.78
C PHE A 866 23.90 4.76 16.51
N MET A 867 23.94 3.90 17.54
CA MET A 867 24.35 2.50 17.38
C MET A 867 23.17 1.53 17.24
N SER A 868 21.98 1.90 17.73
CA SER A 868 20.80 1.02 17.73
C SER A 868 19.49 1.78 17.56
N GLY A 869 19.45 3.06 17.92
CA GLY A 869 18.23 3.83 18.01
C GLY A 869 17.98 4.77 16.82
N PRO A 870 17.21 5.84 17.03
CA PRO A 870 16.58 6.56 15.93
C PRO A 870 17.52 7.41 15.07
N ALA A 871 18.72 7.77 15.54
CA ALA A 871 19.68 8.48 14.68
C ALA A 871 20.29 7.54 13.65
N MET A 872 20.50 6.26 14.01
CA MET A 872 20.86 5.20 13.08
C MET A 872 19.76 5.00 12.02
N ILE A 873 18.51 4.85 12.46
CA ILE A 873 17.38 4.70 11.52
C ILE A 873 17.26 5.94 10.62
N ALA A 874 17.44 7.14 11.19
CA ALA A 874 17.47 8.39 10.41
C ALA A 874 18.57 8.40 9.35
N GLU A 875 19.75 7.84 9.62
CA GLU A 875 20.82 7.72 8.62
C GLU A 875 20.37 6.89 7.41
N PHE A 876 19.60 5.82 7.63
CA PHE A 876 19.05 4.96 6.58
C PHE A 876 17.89 5.60 5.84
N VAL A 877 16.84 6.02 6.55
CA VAL A 877 15.60 6.48 5.90
C VAL A 877 15.67 7.95 5.48
N GLN A 878 16.62 8.73 6.02
CA GLN A 878 16.86 10.14 5.65
C GLN A 878 18.22 10.38 4.95
N GLY A 879 19.00 9.32 4.68
CA GLY A 879 20.19 9.38 3.80
C GLY A 879 21.40 10.15 4.32
N ARG A 880 21.66 10.21 5.64
CA ARG A 880 22.70 11.11 6.20
C ARG A 880 24.15 10.65 6.09
N ILE A 881 24.43 9.46 5.56
CA ILE A 881 25.81 9.05 5.22
C ILE A 881 25.97 9.04 3.69
N ASN A 882 26.38 10.18 3.15
CA ASN A 882 26.90 10.36 1.78
C ASN A 882 25.98 9.96 0.59
N GLY A 883 24.65 9.94 0.77
CA GLY A 883 23.68 9.63 -0.29
C GLY A 883 22.66 10.76 -0.56
N PRO A 884 21.84 10.64 -1.62
CA PRO A 884 20.70 11.53 -1.85
C PRO A 884 19.69 11.50 -0.72
N ALA A 885 19.02 12.63 -0.48
CA ALA A 885 17.87 12.61 0.40
C ALA A 885 16.72 11.86 -0.29
N ILE A 886 16.17 10.92 0.44
CA ILE A 886 15.08 10.07 -0.02
C ILE A 886 13.75 10.73 0.38
N ASP A 887 12.69 10.52 -0.40
CA ASP A 887 11.33 10.89 0.00
C ASP A 887 10.94 10.10 1.25
N THR A 888 11.11 10.74 2.41
CA THR A 888 10.85 10.14 3.73
C THR A 888 9.36 9.82 3.96
N SER A 889 8.44 10.38 3.17
CA SER A 889 7.00 10.10 3.32
C SER A 889 6.66 8.64 3.02
N GLN A 890 7.46 7.99 2.17
CA GLN A 890 7.32 6.57 1.83
C GLN A 890 7.83 5.63 2.94
N TYR A 891 8.51 6.21 3.94
CA TYR A 891 9.04 5.53 5.12
C TYR A 891 8.38 6.03 6.41
N ALA A 892 7.33 6.86 6.33
CA ALA A 892 6.72 7.45 7.51
C ALA A 892 5.46 6.68 7.92
N VAL A 893 5.38 6.23 9.18
CA VAL A 893 4.07 5.98 9.81
C VAL A 893 3.41 7.32 10.12
N SER A 894 2.12 7.46 9.82
CA SER A 894 1.39 8.72 10.03
C SER A 894 1.42 9.14 11.50
N SER A 895 1.97 10.31 11.78
CA SER A 895 2.08 10.90 13.13
C SER A 895 0.74 11.23 13.78
N GLY A 896 -0.37 11.21 13.03
CA GLY A 896 -1.73 11.35 13.61
C GLY A 896 -2.27 10.08 14.28
N MET A 897 -1.67 8.92 13.98
CA MET A 897 -2.12 7.61 14.49
C MET A 897 -1.46 7.24 15.83
N PHE A 898 -0.28 7.79 16.08
CA PHE A 898 0.55 7.52 17.26
C PHE A 898 0.96 8.87 17.85
N PHE A 899 1.02 9.03 19.18
CA PHE A 899 1.46 10.26 19.86
C PHE A 899 0.49 11.47 19.83
N GLY A 900 -0.66 11.37 20.53
CA GLY A 900 -1.54 12.53 20.73
C GLY A 900 -0.90 13.69 21.52
N ASN A 901 -0.88 14.91 20.96
CA ASN A 901 -0.52 16.16 21.63
C ASN A 901 -1.73 17.13 21.66
N ALA A 902 -2.21 17.43 22.88
CA ALA A 902 -3.10 18.56 23.13
C ALA A 902 -2.26 19.86 23.21
N ALA A 903 -2.68 20.90 22.49
CA ALA A 903 -2.04 22.22 22.50
C ALA A 903 -2.11 22.89 23.89
N ARG A 904 -1.02 23.56 24.32
CA ARG A 904 -1.03 24.46 25.49
C ARG A 904 -1.46 25.87 25.09
N PRO A 905 -2.44 26.49 25.76
CA PRO A 905 -2.69 27.93 25.66
C PRO A 905 -1.89 28.71 26.72
N GLU A 906 -1.43 29.91 26.36
CA GLU A 906 -0.87 30.90 27.29
C GLU A 906 -1.97 31.62 28.07
N GLY A 907 -1.74 31.83 29.38
CA GLY A 907 -2.37 32.91 30.17
C GLY A 907 -3.65 32.56 30.94
N GLN A 908 -3.53 32.68 32.27
CA GLN A 908 -4.57 32.86 33.31
C GLN A 908 -5.18 31.65 34.05
N GLN A 909 -5.41 31.94 35.33
CA GLN A 909 -5.67 31.10 36.51
C GLN A 909 -7.06 30.44 36.56
N LEU A 910 -7.08 29.27 37.20
CA LEU A 910 -8.23 28.45 37.54
C LEU A 910 -9.02 28.99 38.74
N GLU A 911 -10.35 28.99 38.63
CA GLU A 911 -11.26 28.72 39.76
C GLU A 911 -12.02 27.41 39.47
N GLU A 912 -12.18 26.59 40.51
CA GLU A 912 -12.70 25.22 40.48
C GLU A 912 -14.21 25.13 40.18
N ARG A 913 -14.60 24.12 39.40
CA ARG A 913 -15.93 23.51 39.41
C ARG A 913 -15.86 21.98 39.30
N ASP A 914 -16.86 21.37 39.93
CA ASP A 914 -17.09 19.97 40.29
C ASP A 914 -17.26 18.97 39.11
N MET A 915 -17.00 17.70 39.42
CA MET A 915 -16.56 16.58 38.59
C MET A 915 -17.62 15.86 37.74
N SER A 916 -18.81 16.44 37.54
CA SER A 916 -19.88 15.78 36.75
C SER A 916 -20.31 16.52 35.49
N SER A 917 -19.68 17.65 35.14
CA SER A 917 -20.18 18.52 34.05
C SER A 917 -19.25 18.76 32.86
N MET A 918 -18.09 18.11 32.73
CA MET A 918 -17.21 18.33 31.57
C MET A 918 -16.61 17.04 31.00
N LEU A 919 -17.47 16.06 30.74
CA LEU A 919 -17.18 14.88 29.92
C LEU A 919 -16.85 15.20 28.44
N PHE A 920 -16.64 16.47 28.07
CA PHE A 920 -16.18 16.89 26.76
C PHE A 920 -15.00 17.85 26.91
N GLY A 921 -13.82 17.43 26.44
CA GLY A 921 -12.69 18.33 26.26
C GLY A 921 -11.35 17.74 26.65
N GLY A 922 -10.79 16.93 25.75
CA GLY A 922 -9.34 16.78 25.57
C GLY A 922 -8.51 16.48 26.82
N TYR A 923 -8.29 15.19 27.10
CA TYR A 923 -7.22 14.77 28.00
C TYR A 923 -5.93 14.49 27.23
N ARG A 924 -4.88 15.26 27.56
CA ARG A 924 -3.58 14.85 28.12
C ARG A 924 -2.95 16.13 28.72
N ARG A 925 -2.26 16.20 29.86
CA ARG A 925 -1.47 15.23 30.66
C ARG A 925 -1.02 15.91 31.99
N ASN A 926 -0.77 15.10 33.04
CA ASN A 926 0.24 15.26 34.12
C ASN A 926 0.08 16.33 35.25
N ILE A 927 -0.60 15.99 36.35
CA ILE A 927 -0.45 16.63 37.68
C ILE A 927 -0.55 15.53 38.78
N ASP A 928 0.24 15.61 39.86
CA ASP A 928 0.15 14.69 41.00
C ASP A 928 -0.89 15.13 42.05
N GLU A 929 -1.15 14.28 43.04
CA GLU A 929 -2.26 14.40 44.02
C GLU A 929 -2.22 15.68 44.90
N GLY A 930 -1.16 16.49 44.82
CA GLY A 930 -0.98 17.71 45.61
C GLY A 930 -1.10 19.02 44.81
N GLY A 931 -1.39 18.98 43.51
CA GLY A 931 -1.56 20.20 42.70
C GLY A 931 -0.28 21.03 42.52
N ALA A 932 0.90 20.45 42.78
CA ALA A 932 2.17 21.09 42.53
C ALA A 932 2.76 20.58 41.21
N TRP A 933 3.49 21.45 40.49
CA TRP A 933 4.40 20.99 39.45
C TRP A 933 5.50 20.19 40.12
N VAL A 934 5.40 18.85 40.11
CA VAL A 934 6.57 18.02 40.37
C VAL A 934 7.58 18.41 39.30
N LYS A 935 8.72 18.97 39.73
CA LYS A 935 9.91 19.04 38.89
C LYS A 935 10.20 17.62 38.43
N VAL A 936 9.76 17.28 37.23
CA VAL A 936 10.38 16.22 36.46
C VAL A 936 11.76 16.77 36.13
N THR A 937 12.70 16.55 37.05
CA THR A 937 14.12 16.45 36.71
C THR A 937 14.18 15.55 35.48
N PRO A 938 14.89 15.90 34.38
CA PRO A 938 14.93 15.08 33.17
C PRO A 938 15.30 13.63 33.53
N GLY A 939 14.25 12.82 33.68
CA GLY A 939 14.35 11.42 34.03
C GLY A 939 14.72 10.69 32.76
N ARG A 940 15.65 9.75 32.92
CA ARG A 940 16.13 8.82 31.89
C ARG A 940 14.96 8.22 31.10
N ARG A 941 15.19 7.92 29.82
CA ARG A 941 14.28 7.14 28.96
C ARG A 941 13.67 5.98 29.76
N ALA A 942 12.35 5.78 29.61
CA ALA A 942 11.55 4.82 30.36
C ALA A 942 11.88 3.35 30.06
N SER A 943 12.77 3.07 29.09
CA SER A 943 13.40 1.77 28.91
C SER A 943 14.59 1.55 29.88
N VAL A 944 14.53 2.03 31.13
CA VAL A 944 15.57 1.76 32.15
C VAL A 944 14.93 1.63 33.54
N ALA A 945 14.94 0.41 34.08
CA ALA A 945 15.22 0.21 35.50
C ALA A 945 16.73 0.01 35.69
#